data_AF-A0A9E3HSM1-F1
#
_entry.id   AF-A0A9E3HSM1-F1
#
_cell.length_a   1.000
_cell.length_b   1.000
_cell.length_c   1.000
_cell.angle_alpha   90.00
_cell.angle_beta   90.00
_cell.angle_gamma   90.00
#
_symmetry.space_group_name_H-M   'P 1'
#
loop_
_entity.id
_entity.type
_entity.pdbx_description
1 polymer ?
#
loop_
_entity_poly.entity_id
_entity_poly.type
_entity_poly.pdbx_seq_one_letter_code
_entity_poly.pdbx_strand_id
1 'polypeptide(L)'
;MKDLSKQFGFVSLLFLVIMAVSPVKEHFRQWRQMQRSYNKYIEILPQRLSPVKKGLKQIWIPDLGVIDRCSTCHLGSTEPALKDAPVPFATHPEIYHQPEEFGCTPCHQGQGLATDMKSAGGKVEFWEEPILSRPFIESSCGTCHQEDLNNQAPLLNEGLELIEEYNCAGCHEIKGLDKEFAPRLDGLGSKVNRQWLVRWLTEPAKVVASTLMPDFRLTEEEINLLADFLLTFKEYPTPVELEPLPEVLRQEEILDELYEPGETLFRTARCISCHLVNGKGGSVAPEIGTIASKASLEWIYNFLRNPHALQPGTPMAQYSFSDEELQSVTAYIAMELVDWDAPEQTDDSTDQPDPNYYEKGLKLFQNYNCGGCHSLSGIALGEQTGPSLSNMRKKPLYQLEFGLKDIPHTREHYVYEKIKNPGGFLDNALMPTFTFDEQEIMAITTALLSFQELPVHEKFRVKEPRARLGEPQGEFGMLVSKYRCLTCHRINGRGGTMAPDISRAGSQLTHAWIENYFRLPYTLRPIMTERMPNFYMHEEEIEILSDYISMVLRDDALEVNSELEFSVAEIESGRKLYFNTYGCQACHQIGGEGGYVGPPLDNLAQRLQPGWVYQRLKNPRRFNPDVLEPNFDLSDDEARALTAFLLTTKGD
;
A
#
# COMPACT_ATOMS: atom_id res chain seq x y z
N MET A 1 -73.86 -36.11 30.49
CA MET A 1 -73.31 -35.06 31.38
C MET A 1 -71.99 -35.46 32.03
N LYS A 2 -71.86 -36.62 32.72
CA LYS A 2 -70.60 -37.05 33.37
C LYS A 2 -69.38 -37.15 32.43
N ASP A 3 -69.55 -37.56 31.16
CA ASP A 3 -68.43 -37.62 30.20
C ASP A 3 -67.96 -36.25 29.72
N LEU A 4 -68.87 -35.30 29.49
CA LEU A 4 -68.51 -33.93 29.10
C LEU A 4 -67.70 -33.24 30.22
N SER A 5 -68.05 -33.47 31.48
CA SER A 5 -67.33 -32.91 32.62
C SER A 5 -65.90 -33.47 32.73
N LYS A 6 -65.71 -34.77 32.44
CA LYS A 6 -64.38 -35.40 32.42
C LYS A 6 -63.54 -34.92 31.24
N GLN A 7 -64.14 -34.79 30.05
CA GLN A 7 -63.48 -34.25 28.86
C GLN A 7 -63.08 -32.79 29.05
N PHE A 8 -63.96 -31.95 29.61
CA PHE A 8 -63.66 -30.56 29.94
C PHE A 8 -62.53 -30.45 30.99
N GLY A 9 -62.56 -31.29 32.03
CA GLY A 9 -61.49 -31.34 33.03
C GLY A 9 -60.14 -31.74 32.43
N PHE A 10 -60.13 -32.74 31.54
CA PHE A 10 -58.91 -33.18 30.85
C PHE A 10 -58.35 -32.10 29.92
N VAL A 11 -59.19 -31.47 29.08
CA VAL A 11 -58.76 -30.39 28.19
C VAL A 11 -58.28 -29.17 28.97
N SER A 12 -58.94 -28.83 30.08
CA SER A 12 -58.52 -27.73 30.96
C SER A 12 -57.16 -28.01 31.60
N LEU A 13 -56.92 -29.24 32.06
CA LEU A 13 -55.63 -29.66 32.60
C LEU A 13 -54.54 -29.62 31.52
N LEU A 14 -54.84 -30.13 30.30
CA LEU A 14 -53.93 -30.09 29.16
C LEU A 14 -53.57 -28.65 28.80
N PHE A 15 -54.55 -27.75 28.79
CA PHE A 15 -54.34 -26.32 28.53
C PHE A 15 -53.48 -25.67 29.62
N LEU A 16 -53.70 -25.99 30.90
CA LEU A 16 -52.85 -25.54 32.01
C LEU A 16 -51.42 -26.04 31.88
N VAL A 17 -51.22 -27.30 31.50
CA VAL A 17 -49.89 -27.88 31.27
C VAL A 17 -49.19 -27.16 30.11
N ILE A 18 -49.89 -26.94 28.99
CA ILE A 18 -49.35 -26.20 27.83
C ILE A 18 -49.01 -24.76 28.22
N MET A 19 -49.88 -24.07 28.96
CA MET A 19 -49.62 -22.73 29.49
C MET A 19 -48.42 -22.69 30.44
N ALA A 20 -48.18 -23.75 31.22
CA ALA A 20 -47.04 -23.84 32.13
C ALA A 20 -45.70 -24.06 31.40
N VAL A 21 -45.70 -24.57 30.16
CA VAL A 21 -44.47 -24.77 29.38
C VAL A 21 -43.73 -23.45 29.17
N SER A 22 -44.44 -22.37 28.83
CA SER A 22 -43.82 -21.06 28.55
C SER A 22 -43.06 -20.46 29.76
N PRO A 23 -43.68 -20.29 30.95
CA PRO A 23 -42.98 -19.75 32.12
C PRO A 23 -41.88 -20.69 32.64
N VAL A 24 -42.05 -22.01 32.52
CA VAL A 24 -40.99 -22.98 32.88
C VAL A 24 -39.80 -22.81 31.94
N LYS A 25 -40.04 -22.77 30.62
CA LYS A 25 -38.99 -22.55 29.62
C LYS A 25 -38.27 -21.21 29.84
N GLU A 26 -39.00 -20.17 30.22
CA GLU A 26 -38.45 -18.86 30.55
C GLU A 26 -37.61 -18.88 31.84
N HIS A 27 -38.03 -19.63 32.86
CA HIS A 27 -37.27 -19.76 34.11
C HIS A 27 -35.90 -20.41 33.90
N PHE A 28 -35.81 -21.39 32.99
CA PHE A 28 -34.60 -22.17 32.70
C PHE A 28 -33.79 -21.65 31.51
N ARG A 29 -33.97 -20.39 31.11
CA ARG A 29 -33.15 -19.78 30.05
C ARG A 29 -31.66 -19.69 30.45
N GLN A 30 -30.78 -19.99 29.50
CA GLN A 30 -29.32 -20.02 29.70
C GLN A 30 -28.76 -18.69 30.24
N TRP A 31 -29.24 -17.56 29.73
CA TRP A 31 -28.77 -16.24 30.15
C TRP A 31 -28.97 -15.97 31.66
N ARG A 32 -30.04 -16.51 32.27
CA ARG A 32 -30.29 -16.40 33.72
C ARG A 32 -29.25 -17.16 34.53
N GLN A 33 -28.80 -18.30 34.00
CA GLN A 33 -27.72 -19.07 34.62
C GLN A 33 -26.40 -18.31 34.53
N MET A 34 -26.10 -17.70 33.38
CA MET A 34 -24.87 -16.91 33.20
C MET A 34 -24.77 -15.73 34.18
N GLN A 35 -25.85 -14.96 34.35
CA GLN A 35 -25.88 -13.86 35.33
C GLN A 35 -25.72 -14.33 36.78
N ARG A 36 -26.28 -15.50 37.13
CA ARG A 36 -26.05 -16.11 38.45
C ARG A 36 -24.61 -16.54 38.63
N SER A 37 -24.00 -17.15 37.60
CA SER A 37 -22.61 -17.57 37.62
C SER A 37 -21.65 -16.38 37.72
N TYR A 38 -21.92 -15.28 36.99
CA TYR A 38 -21.14 -14.04 37.08
C TYR A 38 -21.18 -13.47 38.50
N ASN A 39 -22.37 -13.33 39.10
CA ASN A 39 -22.48 -12.78 40.45
C ASN A 39 -21.75 -13.64 41.50
N LYS A 40 -21.76 -14.97 41.34
CA LYS A 40 -20.93 -15.87 42.17
C LYS A 40 -19.44 -15.74 41.90
N TYR A 41 -19.05 -15.51 40.65
CA TYR A 41 -17.66 -15.36 40.24
C TYR A 41 -17.05 -14.07 40.79
N ILE A 42 -17.77 -12.95 40.78
CA ILE A 42 -17.24 -11.70 41.34
C ILE A 42 -17.14 -11.71 42.87
N GLU A 43 -17.96 -12.52 43.56
CA GLU A 43 -17.89 -12.67 45.03
C GLU A 43 -16.58 -13.30 45.51
N ILE A 44 -15.92 -14.09 44.66
CA ILE A 44 -14.65 -14.75 44.99
C ILE A 44 -13.42 -13.94 44.57
N LEU A 45 -13.61 -12.84 43.83
CA LEU A 45 -12.50 -11.99 43.39
C LEU A 45 -12.02 -11.09 44.54
N PRO A 46 -10.71 -10.79 44.61
CA PRO A 46 -10.16 -9.88 45.62
C PRO A 46 -10.65 -8.44 45.45
N GLN A 47 -11.17 -8.10 44.27
CA GLN A 47 -11.64 -6.78 43.89
C GLN A 47 -13.16 -6.67 44.13
N ARG A 48 -13.63 -5.56 44.70
CA ARG A 48 -15.06 -5.35 44.96
C ARG A 48 -15.78 -4.87 43.70
N LEU A 49 -16.46 -5.79 43.03
CA LEU A 49 -17.31 -5.50 41.87
C LEU A 49 -18.80 -5.55 42.25
N SER A 50 -19.62 -4.78 41.53
CA SER A 50 -21.06 -4.73 41.77
C SER A 50 -21.77 -5.91 41.08
N PRO A 51 -22.70 -6.61 41.78
CA PRO A 51 -23.47 -7.68 41.15
C PRO A 51 -24.42 -7.13 40.09
N VAL A 52 -24.55 -7.88 39.00
CA VAL A 52 -25.46 -7.53 37.91
C VAL A 52 -26.90 -7.88 38.30
N LYS A 53 -27.83 -6.97 38.00
CA LYS A 53 -29.27 -7.19 38.14
C LYS A 53 -29.75 -8.21 37.11
N LYS A 54 -30.58 -9.15 37.56
CA LYS A 54 -31.17 -10.17 36.67
C LYS A 54 -32.12 -9.52 35.66
N GLY A 55 -31.88 -9.71 34.38
CA GLY A 55 -32.72 -9.21 33.30
C GLY A 55 -32.03 -9.29 31.94
N LEU A 56 -32.81 -9.18 30.86
CA LEU A 56 -32.26 -9.02 29.52
C LEU A 56 -31.67 -7.62 29.40
N LYS A 57 -30.42 -7.54 28.94
CA LYS A 57 -29.80 -6.29 28.52
C LYS A 57 -29.94 -6.19 27.00
N GLN A 58 -30.34 -5.02 26.51
CA GLN A 58 -30.52 -4.80 25.08
C GLN A 58 -29.95 -3.44 24.70
N ILE A 59 -29.10 -3.45 23.68
CA ILE A 59 -28.61 -2.27 22.97
C ILE A 59 -29.39 -2.19 21.66
N TRP A 60 -29.88 -1.00 21.34
CA TRP A 60 -30.68 -0.74 20.13
C TRP A 60 -30.08 0.45 19.41
N ILE A 61 -29.58 0.23 18.20
CA ILE A 61 -28.96 1.25 17.35
C ILE A 61 -29.79 1.32 16.07
N PRO A 62 -30.86 2.14 16.05
CA PRO A 62 -31.81 2.14 14.94
C PRO A 62 -31.17 2.53 13.61
N ASP A 63 -30.18 3.43 13.62
CA ASP A 63 -29.48 3.87 12.41
C ASP A 63 -28.59 2.79 11.77
N LEU A 64 -28.24 1.75 12.52
CA LEU A 64 -27.55 0.56 12.02
C LEU A 64 -28.48 -0.65 11.87
N GLY A 65 -29.75 -0.53 12.28
CA GLY A 65 -30.69 -1.64 12.32
C GLY A 65 -30.29 -2.75 13.31
N VAL A 66 -29.53 -2.42 14.36
CA VAL A 66 -28.93 -3.40 15.27
C VAL A 66 -29.74 -3.54 16.55
N ILE A 67 -30.06 -4.79 16.91
CA ILE A 67 -30.54 -5.19 18.24
C ILE A 67 -29.53 -6.17 18.81
N ASP A 68 -28.83 -5.78 19.85
CA ASP A 68 -27.81 -6.62 20.48
C ASP A 68 -28.19 -6.93 21.93
N ARG A 69 -28.15 -8.22 22.29
CA ARG A 69 -28.38 -8.71 23.66
C ARG A 69 -27.19 -9.49 24.20
N CYS A 70 -26.03 -9.43 23.54
CA CYS A 70 -24.82 -10.17 23.90
C CYS A 70 -24.36 -9.82 25.32
N SER A 71 -24.48 -8.54 25.71
CA SER A 71 -24.19 -8.04 27.06
C SER A 71 -25.10 -8.62 28.15
N THR A 72 -26.16 -9.36 27.81
CA THR A 72 -26.94 -10.14 28.79
C THR A 72 -26.10 -11.26 29.41
N CYS A 73 -25.23 -11.89 28.61
CA CYS A 73 -24.37 -13.01 29.00
C CYS A 73 -22.90 -12.60 29.15
N HIS A 74 -22.41 -11.71 28.29
CA HIS A 74 -21.04 -11.17 28.31
C HIS A 74 -20.95 -9.97 29.24
N LEU A 75 -20.82 -10.23 30.54
CA LEU A 75 -21.09 -9.24 31.59
C LEU A 75 -19.87 -8.45 32.08
N GLY A 76 -18.66 -8.88 31.73
CA GLY A 76 -17.42 -8.23 32.14
C GLY A 76 -16.70 -7.47 31.04
N SER A 77 -17.32 -7.34 29.85
CA SER A 77 -16.71 -6.79 28.63
C SER A 77 -16.06 -5.42 28.81
N THR A 78 -16.49 -4.64 29.78
CA THR A 78 -16.04 -3.25 30.00
C THR A 78 -15.57 -2.99 31.40
N GLU A 79 -15.41 -4.05 32.20
CA GLU A 79 -14.91 -3.97 33.56
C GLU A 79 -13.39 -4.20 33.55
N PRO A 80 -12.54 -3.17 33.75
CA PRO A 80 -11.08 -3.34 33.67
C PRO A 80 -10.53 -4.37 34.66
N ALA A 81 -11.22 -4.58 35.79
CA ALA A 81 -10.88 -5.58 36.80
C ALA A 81 -10.90 -7.03 36.28
N LEU A 82 -11.61 -7.30 35.19
CA LEU A 82 -11.88 -8.64 34.68
C LEU A 82 -11.04 -9.02 33.46
N LYS A 83 -9.91 -8.33 33.25
CA LYS A 83 -9.02 -8.56 32.08
C LYS A 83 -8.57 -10.02 31.97
N ASP A 84 -8.27 -10.65 33.11
CA ASP A 84 -7.79 -12.03 33.20
C ASP A 84 -8.90 -13.05 33.50
N ALA A 85 -10.17 -12.62 33.47
CA ALA A 85 -11.30 -13.52 33.71
C ALA A 85 -11.55 -14.45 32.50
N PRO A 86 -12.14 -15.64 32.70
CA PRO A 86 -12.51 -16.50 31.58
C PRO A 86 -13.67 -15.92 30.76
N VAL A 87 -13.67 -16.13 29.44
CA VAL A 87 -14.82 -15.85 28.58
C VAL A 87 -16.04 -16.66 29.09
N PRO A 88 -17.24 -16.05 29.26
CA PRO A 88 -17.68 -14.74 28.77
C PRO A 88 -17.58 -13.57 29.78
N PHE A 89 -16.85 -13.72 30.88
CA PHE A 89 -16.70 -12.67 31.91
C PHE A 89 -15.47 -11.78 31.71
N ALA A 90 -14.61 -12.13 30.76
CA ALA A 90 -13.43 -11.35 30.39
C ALA A 90 -13.79 -9.94 29.91
N THR A 91 -12.91 -8.98 30.22
CA THR A 91 -12.91 -7.66 29.59
C THR A 91 -12.60 -7.78 28.10
N HIS A 92 -13.22 -6.92 27.31
CA HIS A 92 -12.93 -6.80 25.88
C HIS A 92 -11.51 -6.23 25.70
N PRO A 93 -10.76 -6.67 24.67
CA PRO A 93 -9.54 -5.99 24.25
C PRO A 93 -9.79 -4.49 24.00
N GLU A 94 -8.76 -3.66 24.14
CA GLU A 94 -8.91 -2.23 23.88
C GLU A 94 -9.30 -1.97 22.42
N ILE A 95 -10.36 -1.18 22.23
CA ILE A 95 -10.88 -0.75 20.92
C ILE A 95 -11.36 0.70 21.05
N TYR A 96 -11.41 1.43 19.93
CA TYR A 96 -11.78 2.84 19.91
C TYR A 96 -13.30 3.09 20.08
N HIS A 97 -14.10 2.03 20.09
CA HIS A 97 -15.55 2.08 20.26
C HIS A 97 -15.96 1.47 21.61
N GLN A 98 -16.92 2.08 22.31
CA GLN A 98 -17.44 1.52 23.55
C GLN A 98 -18.51 0.45 23.24
N PRO A 99 -18.34 -0.82 23.70
CA PRO A 99 -19.30 -1.89 23.43
C PRO A 99 -20.72 -1.62 23.93
N GLU A 100 -20.91 -0.81 24.97
CA GLU A 100 -22.25 -0.45 25.47
C GLU A 100 -23.02 0.47 24.55
N GLU A 101 -22.31 1.24 23.73
CA GLU A 101 -22.91 2.18 22.78
C GLU A 101 -23.11 1.52 21.42
N PHE A 102 -22.13 0.73 20.97
CA PHE A 102 -22.13 0.10 19.65
C PHE A 102 -22.67 -1.34 19.63
N GLY A 103 -22.81 -2.02 20.78
CA GLY A 103 -23.14 -3.44 20.81
C GLY A 103 -22.01 -4.33 20.28
N CYS A 104 -22.26 -5.65 20.21
CA CYS A 104 -21.23 -6.62 19.81
C CYS A 104 -21.41 -7.07 18.35
N THR A 105 -22.64 -7.22 17.87
CA THR A 105 -22.90 -7.72 16.50
C THR A 105 -22.37 -6.84 15.37
N PRO A 106 -22.23 -5.50 15.48
CA PRO A 106 -21.63 -4.72 14.39
C PRO A 106 -20.18 -5.11 14.10
N CYS A 107 -19.44 -5.53 15.13
CA CYS A 107 -18.05 -5.96 15.02
C CYS A 107 -17.94 -7.48 14.79
N HIS A 108 -18.74 -8.27 15.50
CA HIS A 108 -18.60 -9.73 15.54
C HIS A 108 -19.57 -10.50 14.65
N GLN A 109 -20.57 -9.85 14.04
CA GLN A 109 -21.74 -10.51 13.43
C GLN A 109 -22.51 -11.39 14.45
N GLY A 110 -23.24 -12.41 13.98
CA GLY A 110 -24.12 -13.24 14.81
C GLY A 110 -25.56 -12.72 14.90
N GLN A 111 -26.33 -13.32 15.80
CA GLN A 111 -27.74 -13.02 16.00
C GLN A 111 -27.95 -12.30 17.34
N GLY A 112 -27.96 -10.96 17.29
CA GLY A 112 -28.06 -10.14 18.50
C GLY A 112 -29.40 -10.27 19.25
N LEU A 113 -30.46 -10.76 18.60
CA LEU A 113 -31.76 -11.00 19.26
C LEU A 113 -31.82 -12.27 20.10
N ALA A 114 -30.90 -13.21 19.86
CA ALA A 114 -30.89 -14.50 20.53
C ALA A 114 -30.66 -14.36 22.04
N THR A 115 -31.16 -15.34 22.78
CA THR A 115 -31.04 -15.39 24.25
C THR A 115 -30.36 -16.68 24.74
N ASP A 116 -29.73 -17.39 23.81
CA ASP A 116 -28.96 -18.63 24.00
C ASP A 116 -27.77 -18.65 23.03
N MET A 117 -26.70 -19.34 23.42
CA MET A 117 -25.43 -19.28 22.69
C MET A 117 -25.51 -19.91 21.29
N LYS A 118 -26.26 -21.01 21.15
CA LYS A 118 -26.40 -21.71 19.86
C LYS A 118 -26.99 -20.77 18.81
N SER A 119 -28.06 -20.06 19.16
CA SER A 119 -28.72 -19.13 18.26
C SER A 119 -27.92 -17.84 18.08
N ALA A 120 -27.32 -17.31 19.16
CA ALA A 120 -26.52 -16.07 19.11
C ALA A 120 -25.29 -16.20 18.21
N GLY A 121 -24.65 -17.38 18.21
CA GLY A 121 -23.55 -17.69 17.31
C GLY A 121 -23.92 -17.77 15.83
N GLY A 122 -25.21 -17.73 15.49
CA GLY A 122 -25.73 -17.76 14.12
C GLY A 122 -25.52 -19.09 13.37
N LYS A 123 -25.15 -20.18 14.06
CA LYS A 123 -25.03 -21.53 13.48
C LYS A 123 -26.38 -22.27 13.52
N VAL A 124 -27.41 -21.64 12.98
CA VAL A 124 -28.78 -22.18 12.92
C VAL A 124 -29.27 -22.24 11.48
N GLU A 125 -30.16 -23.17 11.19
CA GLU A 125 -30.71 -23.38 9.85
C GLU A 125 -31.30 -22.07 9.30
N PHE A 126 -30.96 -21.74 8.06
CA PHE A 126 -31.37 -20.52 7.35
C PHE A 126 -30.83 -19.19 7.91
N TRP A 127 -29.87 -19.21 8.84
CA TRP A 127 -29.16 -18.00 9.27
C TRP A 127 -27.79 -17.93 8.62
N GLU A 128 -27.55 -16.87 7.84
CA GLU A 128 -26.35 -16.76 7.02
C GLU A 128 -25.25 -15.89 7.66
N GLU A 129 -25.48 -15.30 8.83
CA GLU A 129 -24.52 -14.40 9.51
C GLU A 129 -24.07 -14.98 10.86
N PRO A 130 -23.26 -16.05 10.86
CA PRO A 130 -22.65 -16.54 12.09
C PRO A 130 -21.67 -15.50 12.66
N ILE A 131 -21.29 -15.66 13.94
CA ILE A 131 -20.21 -14.86 14.51
C ILE A 131 -18.92 -15.11 13.70
N LEU A 132 -18.26 -14.03 13.29
CA LEU A 132 -17.00 -14.06 12.56
C LEU A 132 -15.93 -14.79 13.37
N SER A 133 -15.23 -15.71 12.71
CA SER A 133 -14.07 -16.36 13.32
C SER A 133 -12.89 -15.38 13.37
N ARG A 134 -11.89 -15.64 14.23
CA ARG A 134 -10.62 -14.93 14.14
C ARG A 134 -9.80 -15.52 12.99
N PRO A 135 -9.15 -14.70 12.16
CA PRO A 135 -8.93 -13.26 12.34
C PRO A 135 -9.96 -12.32 11.67
N PHE A 136 -10.96 -12.85 10.96
CA PHE A 136 -11.87 -12.08 10.08
C PHE A 136 -12.79 -11.07 10.76
N ILE A 137 -12.75 -10.91 12.10
CA ILE A 137 -13.49 -9.88 12.84
C ILE A 137 -13.15 -8.47 12.32
N GLU A 138 -11.89 -8.25 11.89
CA GLU A 138 -11.44 -6.97 11.33
C GLU A 138 -12.24 -6.53 10.09
N SER A 139 -12.85 -7.47 9.34
CA SER A 139 -13.71 -7.15 8.19
C SER A 139 -14.87 -6.22 8.54
N SER A 140 -15.35 -6.28 9.78
CA SER A 140 -16.42 -5.40 10.25
C SER A 140 -15.98 -3.94 10.42
N CYS A 141 -14.68 -3.66 10.60
CA CYS A 141 -14.18 -2.28 10.64
C CYS A 141 -14.37 -1.59 9.29
N GLY A 142 -14.13 -2.32 8.20
CA GLY A 142 -14.25 -1.86 6.80
C GLY A 142 -15.68 -1.47 6.38
N THR A 143 -16.65 -1.80 7.22
CA THR A 143 -18.06 -1.39 7.06
C THR A 143 -18.25 0.11 7.16
N CYS A 144 -17.52 0.74 8.08
CA CYS A 144 -17.64 2.16 8.41
C CYS A 144 -16.38 2.94 7.99
N HIS A 145 -15.21 2.30 8.08
CA HIS A 145 -13.92 2.87 7.76
C HIS A 145 -13.47 2.37 6.38
N GLN A 146 -13.28 3.27 5.43
CA GLN A 146 -12.88 2.93 4.06
C GLN A 146 -11.44 3.40 3.74
N GLU A 147 -10.72 3.87 4.76
CA GLU A 147 -9.36 4.41 4.67
C GLU A 147 -8.51 3.77 5.77
N ASP A 148 -7.19 3.95 5.70
CA ASP A 148 -6.23 3.41 6.67
C ASP A 148 -6.64 3.74 8.12
N LEU A 149 -6.79 2.69 8.92
CA LEU A 149 -7.13 2.73 10.33
C LEU A 149 -5.93 2.97 11.26
N ASN A 150 -4.82 3.53 10.77
CA ASN A 150 -3.56 3.74 11.51
C ASN A 150 -3.12 2.45 12.24
N ASN A 151 -3.12 1.32 11.53
CA ASN A 151 -2.75 0.00 12.04
C ASN A 151 -3.65 -0.61 13.14
N GLN A 152 -4.88 -0.13 13.34
CA GLN A 152 -5.82 -0.73 14.31
C GLN A 152 -6.49 -2.02 13.80
N ALA A 153 -6.53 -2.21 12.48
CA ALA A 153 -7.02 -3.40 11.80
C ALA A 153 -6.01 -3.79 10.71
N PRO A 154 -4.82 -4.28 11.11
CA PRO A 154 -3.70 -4.49 10.18
C PRO A 154 -4.05 -5.47 9.07
N LEU A 155 -4.83 -6.51 9.35
CA LEU A 155 -5.21 -7.52 8.37
C LEU A 155 -6.23 -6.98 7.36
N LEU A 156 -7.14 -6.10 7.80
CA LEU A 156 -8.04 -5.38 6.89
C LEU A 156 -7.26 -4.41 5.99
N ASN A 157 -6.36 -3.60 6.56
CA ASN A 157 -5.55 -2.64 5.82
C ASN A 157 -4.72 -3.35 4.74
N GLU A 158 -3.97 -4.39 5.14
CA GLU A 158 -3.18 -5.24 4.23
C GLU A 158 -4.06 -5.82 3.12
N GLY A 159 -5.26 -6.30 3.46
CA GLY A 159 -6.19 -6.86 2.47
C GLY A 159 -6.72 -5.83 1.46
N LEU A 160 -6.95 -4.58 1.89
CA LEU A 160 -7.37 -3.51 0.99
C LEU A 160 -6.23 -3.12 0.04
N GLU A 161 -5.00 -3.01 0.57
CA GLU A 161 -3.80 -2.74 -0.22
C GLU A 161 -3.56 -3.83 -1.27
N LEU A 162 -3.62 -5.11 -0.89
CA LEU A 162 -3.45 -6.24 -1.82
C LEU A 162 -4.53 -6.28 -2.92
N ILE A 163 -5.78 -5.94 -2.60
CA ILE A 163 -6.87 -5.90 -3.59
C ILE A 163 -6.61 -4.84 -4.67
N GLU A 164 -6.09 -3.68 -4.27
CA GLU A 164 -5.68 -2.59 -5.16
C GLU A 164 -4.42 -2.99 -5.96
N GLU A 165 -3.38 -3.47 -5.28
CA GLU A 165 -2.08 -3.83 -5.89
C GLU A 165 -2.21 -4.93 -6.94
N TYR A 166 -2.95 -6.01 -6.65
CA TYR A 166 -3.21 -7.09 -7.61
C TYR A 166 -4.34 -6.76 -8.59
N ASN A 167 -4.86 -5.54 -8.56
CA ASN A 167 -5.89 -5.02 -9.44
C ASN A 167 -7.07 -5.99 -9.59
N CYS A 168 -7.61 -6.46 -8.46
CA CYS A 168 -8.77 -7.35 -8.46
C CYS A 168 -9.96 -6.71 -9.20
N ALA A 169 -10.04 -5.38 -9.18
CA ALA A 169 -11.03 -4.57 -9.90
C ALA A 169 -10.92 -4.68 -11.44
N GLY A 170 -9.79 -5.16 -11.97
CA GLY A 170 -9.61 -5.40 -13.41
C GLY A 170 -10.52 -6.52 -13.97
N CYS A 171 -10.90 -7.47 -13.11
CA CYS A 171 -11.82 -8.55 -13.44
C CYS A 171 -13.12 -8.52 -12.64
N HIS A 172 -13.16 -7.92 -11.44
CA HIS A 172 -14.31 -7.93 -10.55
C HIS A 172 -14.87 -6.53 -10.29
N GLU A 173 -16.19 -6.42 -10.09
CA GLU A 173 -16.81 -5.15 -9.71
C GLU A 173 -16.64 -5.00 -8.19
N ILE A 174 -15.84 -4.02 -7.80
CA ILE A 174 -15.60 -3.69 -6.39
C ILE A 174 -15.94 -2.23 -6.15
N LYS A 175 -16.98 -2.00 -5.35
CA LYS A 175 -17.49 -0.66 -5.06
C LYS A 175 -16.42 0.20 -4.40
N GLY A 176 -16.17 1.36 -5.01
CA GLY A 176 -15.22 2.36 -4.51
C GLY A 176 -13.78 2.14 -4.96
N LEU A 177 -13.52 1.08 -5.74
CA LEU A 177 -12.24 0.84 -6.39
C LEU A 177 -12.42 0.98 -7.89
N ASP A 178 -11.60 1.84 -8.49
CA ASP A 178 -11.48 1.93 -9.93
C ASP A 178 -10.46 0.89 -10.42
N LYS A 179 -10.67 0.39 -11.62
CA LYS A 179 -9.69 -0.46 -12.29
C LYS A 179 -8.41 0.32 -12.52
N GLU A 180 -7.30 -0.22 -12.05
CA GLU A 180 -5.97 0.26 -12.43
C GLU A 180 -5.49 -0.50 -13.68
N PHE A 181 -4.60 0.10 -14.45
CA PHE A 181 -4.03 -0.56 -15.63
C PHE A 181 -2.63 -1.06 -15.32
N ALA A 182 -2.42 -2.36 -15.54
CA ALA A 182 -1.10 -2.94 -15.69
C ALA A 182 -0.39 -2.30 -16.90
N PRO A 183 0.94 -2.48 -17.06
CA PRO A 183 1.69 -1.85 -18.14
C PRO A 183 1.03 -2.08 -19.49
N ARG A 184 0.94 -1.00 -20.28
CA ARG A 184 0.41 -1.05 -21.64
C ARG A 184 1.21 -2.05 -22.47
N LEU A 185 0.52 -2.79 -23.34
CA LEU A 185 1.15 -3.78 -24.22
C LEU A 185 1.44 -3.22 -25.62
N ASP A 186 1.12 -1.95 -25.86
CA ASP A 186 1.57 -1.21 -27.04
C ASP A 186 3.11 -1.22 -27.11
N GLY A 187 3.66 -1.43 -28.30
CA GLY A 187 5.11 -1.50 -28.54
C GLY A 187 5.79 -2.76 -28.00
N LEU A 188 5.06 -3.73 -27.42
CA LEU A 188 5.65 -4.95 -26.87
C LEU A 188 6.47 -5.72 -27.91
N GLY A 189 6.00 -5.79 -29.16
CA GLY A 189 6.69 -6.46 -30.26
C GLY A 189 8.00 -5.81 -30.70
N SER A 190 8.27 -4.57 -30.25
CA SER A 190 9.55 -3.88 -30.44
C SER A 190 10.44 -3.98 -29.18
N LYS A 191 9.83 -4.32 -28.04
CA LYS A 191 10.48 -4.41 -26.74
C LYS A 191 11.04 -5.80 -26.48
N VAL A 192 10.21 -6.84 -26.46
CA VAL A 192 10.61 -8.16 -25.94
C VAL A 192 10.92 -9.16 -27.05
N ASN A 193 11.78 -10.13 -26.76
CA ASN A 193 11.97 -11.29 -27.63
C ASN A 193 10.88 -12.35 -27.40
N ARG A 194 10.60 -13.16 -28.43
CA ARG A 194 9.53 -14.18 -28.41
C ARG A 194 9.76 -15.24 -27.34
N GLN A 195 11.00 -15.72 -27.19
CA GLN A 195 11.34 -16.77 -26.23
C GLN A 195 11.06 -16.32 -24.79
N TRP A 196 11.45 -15.08 -24.43
CA TRP A 196 11.13 -14.49 -23.14
C TRP A 196 9.63 -14.40 -22.93
N LEU A 197 8.87 -13.96 -23.94
CA LEU A 197 7.41 -13.83 -23.83
C LEU A 197 6.73 -15.19 -23.63
N VAL A 198 7.19 -16.23 -24.33
CA VAL A 198 6.70 -17.60 -24.12
C VAL A 198 6.99 -18.06 -22.69
N ARG A 199 8.23 -17.91 -22.19
CA ARG A 199 8.58 -18.27 -20.79
C ARG A 199 7.74 -17.49 -19.78
N TRP A 200 7.53 -16.20 -20.04
CA TRP A 200 6.71 -15.32 -19.21
C TRP A 200 5.26 -15.79 -19.13
N LEU A 201 4.64 -16.15 -20.25
CA LEU A 201 3.26 -16.63 -20.28
C LEU A 201 3.10 -18.04 -19.69
N THR A 202 4.16 -18.86 -19.69
CA THR A 202 4.14 -20.20 -19.08
C THR A 202 4.12 -20.12 -17.55
N GLU A 203 5.09 -19.44 -16.94
CA GLU A 203 5.19 -19.33 -15.48
C GLU A 203 5.80 -17.97 -15.08
N PRO A 204 4.98 -16.89 -14.99
CA PRO A 204 5.48 -15.54 -14.74
C PRO A 204 6.37 -15.45 -13.48
N ALA A 205 5.97 -16.11 -12.40
CA ALA A 205 6.67 -16.09 -11.11
C ALA A 205 8.05 -16.77 -11.14
N LYS A 206 8.32 -17.65 -12.12
CA LYS A 206 9.67 -18.21 -12.32
C LYS A 206 10.59 -17.25 -13.06
N VAL A 207 10.04 -16.36 -13.88
CA VAL A 207 10.81 -15.37 -14.64
C VAL A 207 11.08 -14.12 -13.79
N VAL A 208 10.07 -13.64 -13.06
CA VAL A 208 10.20 -12.54 -12.09
C VAL A 208 9.45 -12.94 -10.82
N ALA A 209 10.19 -13.26 -9.76
CA ALA A 209 9.62 -13.76 -8.51
C ALA A 209 8.61 -12.79 -7.86
N SER A 210 8.82 -11.48 -8.02
CA SER A 210 7.97 -10.42 -7.49
C SER A 210 6.85 -9.97 -8.44
N THR A 211 6.55 -10.73 -9.50
CA THR A 211 5.51 -10.36 -10.45
C THR A 211 4.11 -10.37 -9.84
N LEU A 212 3.31 -9.37 -10.18
CA LEU A 212 1.88 -9.33 -9.87
C LEU A 212 1.02 -10.04 -10.93
N MET A 213 1.61 -10.42 -12.08
CA MET A 213 0.90 -11.15 -13.12
C MET A 213 0.63 -12.58 -12.67
N PRO A 214 -0.65 -13.00 -12.56
CA PRO A 214 -0.99 -14.33 -12.09
C PRO A 214 -0.80 -15.39 -13.18
N ASP A 215 -0.84 -16.65 -12.78
CA ASP A 215 -0.79 -17.79 -13.69
C ASP A 215 -2.19 -18.11 -14.24
N PHE A 216 -2.38 -17.91 -15.54
CA PHE A 216 -3.62 -18.18 -16.25
C PHE A 216 -3.82 -19.65 -16.63
N ARG A 217 -2.85 -20.53 -16.35
CA ARG A 217 -2.87 -21.98 -16.63
C ARG A 217 -3.09 -22.28 -18.12
N LEU A 218 -2.44 -21.50 -18.97
CA LEU A 218 -2.53 -21.60 -20.43
C LEU A 218 -1.89 -22.90 -20.92
N THR A 219 -2.48 -23.50 -21.96
CA THR A 219 -1.87 -24.61 -22.69
C THR A 219 -0.73 -24.12 -23.58
N GLU A 220 0.17 -25.04 -23.98
CA GLU A 220 1.30 -24.71 -24.88
C GLU A 220 0.83 -24.08 -26.22
N GLU A 221 -0.29 -24.55 -26.77
CA GLU A 221 -0.88 -23.96 -27.98
C GLU A 221 -1.37 -22.52 -27.73
N GLU A 222 -2.08 -22.27 -26.62
CA GLU A 222 -2.58 -20.94 -26.26
C GLU A 222 -1.44 -19.95 -26.00
N ILE A 223 -0.36 -20.39 -25.35
CA ILE A 223 0.84 -19.58 -25.10
C ILE A 223 1.46 -19.11 -26.42
N ASN A 224 1.64 -20.02 -27.38
CA ASN A 224 2.23 -19.67 -28.68
C ASN A 224 1.32 -18.73 -29.48
N LEU A 225 0.00 -18.97 -29.48
CA LEU A 225 -0.97 -18.09 -30.14
C LEU A 225 -0.98 -16.68 -29.54
N LEU A 226 -0.93 -16.57 -28.22
CA LEU A 226 -0.88 -15.28 -27.52
C LEU A 226 0.44 -14.57 -27.73
N ALA A 227 1.58 -15.29 -27.67
CA ALA A 227 2.89 -14.70 -27.90
C ALA A 227 2.99 -14.07 -29.30
N ASP A 228 2.59 -14.81 -30.33
CA ASP A 228 2.62 -14.33 -31.72
C ASP A 228 1.69 -13.12 -31.90
N PHE A 229 0.46 -13.19 -31.37
CA PHE A 229 -0.48 -12.07 -31.39
C PHE A 229 0.10 -10.81 -30.74
N LEU A 230 0.66 -10.94 -29.54
CA LEU A 230 1.21 -9.80 -28.79
C LEU A 230 2.44 -9.18 -29.47
N LEU A 231 3.27 -9.99 -30.14
CA LEU A 231 4.43 -9.50 -30.90
C LEU A 231 4.06 -8.71 -32.17
N THR A 232 2.80 -8.74 -32.61
CA THR A 232 2.33 -7.88 -33.71
C THR A 232 2.20 -6.40 -33.31
N PHE A 233 2.16 -6.09 -32.01
CA PHE A 233 1.97 -4.73 -31.51
C PHE A 233 3.30 -4.00 -31.34
N LYS A 234 3.74 -3.32 -32.41
CA LYS A 234 5.00 -2.56 -32.47
C LYS A 234 4.83 -1.05 -32.32
N GLU A 235 3.61 -0.55 -32.45
CA GLU A 235 3.27 0.86 -32.34
C GLU A 235 3.03 1.28 -30.88
N TYR A 236 3.36 2.54 -30.57
CA TYR A 236 3.21 3.13 -29.24
C TYR A 236 1.99 4.07 -29.17
N PRO A 237 1.46 4.36 -27.96
CA PRO A 237 0.28 5.24 -27.81
C PRO A 237 0.53 6.68 -28.26
N THR A 238 1.76 7.15 -28.13
CA THR A 238 2.22 8.41 -28.73
C THR A 238 2.92 8.11 -30.04
N PRO A 239 2.81 8.98 -31.07
CA PRO A 239 3.47 8.80 -32.36
C PRO A 239 4.99 8.94 -32.18
N VAL A 240 5.63 7.84 -31.83
CA VAL A 240 7.05 7.74 -31.52
C VAL A 240 7.59 6.58 -32.35
N GLU A 241 8.53 6.90 -33.23
CA GLU A 241 9.34 5.90 -33.92
C GLU A 241 10.64 5.72 -33.14
N LEU A 242 11.07 4.46 -32.99
CA LEU A 242 12.36 4.19 -32.36
C LEU A 242 13.48 4.69 -33.27
N GLU A 243 14.40 5.45 -32.69
CA GLU A 243 15.63 5.81 -33.39
C GLU A 243 16.48 4.56 -33.61
N PRO A 244 17.11 4.41 -34.79
CA PRO A 244 17.99 3.28 -35.04
C PRO A 244 19.18 3.31 -34.10
N LEU A 245 19.62 2.13 -33.63
CA LEU A 245 20.78 2.01 -32.76
C LEU A 245 22.02 2.70 -33.36
N PRO A 246 22.73 3.55 -32.60
CA PRO A 246 24.03 4.09 -33.00
C PRO A 246 24.99 2.97 -33.43
N GLU A 247 25.81 3.25 -34.46
CA GLU A 247 26.74 2.27 -35.02
C GLU A 247 27.73 1.73 -33.97
N VAL A 248 28.13 2.55 -33.01
CA VAL A 248 29.00 2.16 -31.90
C VAL A 248 28.42 1.06 -31.02
N LEU A 249 27.09 0.97 -30.89
CA LEU A 249 26.41 -0.05 -30.09
C LEU A 249 26.19 -1.36 -30.86
N ARG A 250 26.57 -1.40 -32.14
CA ARG A 250 26.48 -2.60 -33.00
C ARG A 250 27.81 -3.34 -33.13
N GLN A 251 28.89 -2.77 -32.59
CA GLN A 251 30.26 -3.29 -32.71
C GLN A 251 30.71 -3.82 -31.35
N GLU A 252 30.88 -5.14 -31.24
CA GLU A 252 31.23 -5.79 -29.97
C GLU A 252 32.53 -5.22 -29.37
N GLU A 253 33.54 -4.94 -30.19
CA GLU A 253 34.81 -4.41 -29.69
C GLU A 253 34.69 -3.01 -29.06
N ILE A 254 33.69 -2.21 -29.47
CA ILE A 254 33.46 -0.86 -28.94
C ILE A 254 32.62 -0.91 -27.65
N LEU A 255 31.78 -1.93 -27.47
CA LEU A 255 31.00 -2.10 -26.24
C LEU A 255 31.91 -2.22 -25.01
N ASP A 256 33.05 -2.89 -25.14
CA ASP A 256 34.05 -3.01 -24.07
C ASP A 256 34.62 -1.65 -23.64
N GLU A 257 34.84 -0.72 -24.58
CA GLU A 257 35.32 0.64 -24.27
C GLU A 257 34.26 1.49 -23.55
N LEU A 258 32.98 1.19 -23.80
CA LEU A 258 31.83 1.89 -23.22
C LEU A 258 31.42 1.34 -21.83
N TYR A 259 31.90 0.15 -21.45
CA TYR A 259 31.50 -0.54 -20.22
C TYR A 259 31.81 0.28 -18.96
N GLU A 260 33.07 0.67 -18.74
CA GLU A 260 33.50 1.38 -17.52
C GLU A 260 32.84 2.77 -17.36
N PRO A 261 32.75 3.62 -18.41
CA PRO A 261 31.92 4.83 -18.36
C PRO A 261 30.45 4.52 -18.04
N GLY A 262 29.90 3.46 -18.63
CA GLY A 262 28.52 3.03 -18.42
C GLY A 262 28.25 2.57 -16.98
N GLU A 263 29.15 1.81 -16.38
CA GLU A 263 29.08 1.40 -14.98
C GLU A 263 29.10 2.62 -14.06
N THR A 264 29.98 3.58 -14.36
CA THR A 264 30.09 4.82 -13.60
C THR A 264 28.77 5.60 -13.64
N LEU A 265 28.19 5.76 -14.83
CA LEU A 265 26.89 6.42 -15.02
C LEU A 265 25.77 5.68 -14.29
N PHE A 266 25.71 4.35 -14.39
CA PHE A 266 24.71 3.54 -13.69
C PHE A 266 24.75 3.73 -12.17
N ARG A 267 25.97 3.84 -11.60
CA ARG A 267 26.20 4.07 -10.17
C ARG A 267 25.87 5.50 -9.73
N THR A 268 26.23 6.51 -10.51
CA THR A 268 26.03 7.94 -10.16
C THR A 268 24.62 8.42 -10.47
N ALA A 269 23.98 7.92 -11.53
CA ALA A 269 22.56 8.05 -11.80
C ALA A 269 21.70 7.27 -10.79
N ARG A 270 22.31 6.43 -9.94
CA ARG A 270 21.65 5.70 -8.85
C ARG A 270 20.49 4.81 -9.34
N CYS A 271 20.67 4.10 -10.46
CA CYS A 271 19.65 3.20 -10.99
C CYS A 271 19.14 2.19 -9.94
N ILE A 272 20.05 1.65 -9.12
CA ILE A 272 19.76 0.69 -8.02
C ILE A 272 18.91 1.31 -6.90
N SER A 273 18.86 2.64 -6.76
CA SER A 273 18.01 3.27 -5.74
C SER A 273 16.52 3.13 -6.05
N CYS A 274 16.16 3.00 -7.33
CA CYS A 274 14.79 2.73 -7.75
C CYS A 274 14.57 1.27 -8.12
N HIS A 275 15.54 0.66 -8.80
CA HIS A 275 15.43 -0.69 -9.34
C HIS A 275 16.12 -1.73 -8.46
N LEU A 276 15.51 -2.92 -8.36
CA LEU A 276 16.21 -4.12 -7.93
C LEU A 276 17.16 -4.59 -9.04
N VAL A 277 18.35 -5.00 -8.64
CA VAL A 277 19.35 -5.68 -9.46
C VAL A 277 19.83 -6.90 -8.69
N ASN A 278 19.42 -8.08 -9.14
CA ASN A 278 19.74 -9.37 -8.51
C ASN A 278 19.35 -9.39 -7.02
N GLY A 279 18.11 -8.95 -6.73
CA GLY A 279 17.54 -8.88 -5.39
C GLY A 279 18.08 -7.77 -4.49
N LYS A 280 18.90 -6.85 -5.01
CA LYS A 280 19.44 -5.70 -4.25
C LYS A 280 19.02 -4.38 -4.88
N GLY A 281 18.59 -3.43 -4.06
CA GLY A 281 18.23 -2.08 -4.50
C GLY A 281 16.90 -1.61 -3.92
N GLY A 282 16.29 -0.65 -4.61
CA GLY A 282 14.95 -0.13 -4.29
C GLY A 282 13.83 -0.95 -4.94
N SER A 283 12.64 -0.89 -4.33
CA SER A 283 11.42 -1.55 -4.81
C SER A 283 10.44 -0.60 -5.52
N VAL A 284 10.87 0.64 -5.80
CA VAL A 284 10.02 1.66 -6.44
C VAL A 284 9.80 1.37 -7.92
N ALA A 285 10.79 0.76 -8.58
CA ALA A 285 10.78 0.43 -9.99
C ALA A 285 10.99 -1.08 -10.19
N PRO A 286 10.62 -1.63 -11.37
CA PRO A 286 10.76 -3.05 -11.65
C PRO A 286 12.21 -3.56 -11.51
N GLU A 287 12.39 -4.84 -11.20
CA GLU A 287 13.70 -5.48 -11.25
C GLU A 287 14.25 -5.47 -12.69
N ILE A 288 15.52 -5.09 -12.83
CA ILE A 288 16.20 -4.97 -14.14
C ILE A 288 17.45 -5.84 -14.26
N GLY A 289 17.75 -6.69 -13.27
CA GLY A 289 18.96 -7.52 -13.25
C GLY A 289 19.16 -8.37 -14.52
N THR A 290 18.08 -8.68 -15.23
CA THR A 290 18.08 -9.50 -16.46
C THR A 290 17.42 -8.78 -17.65
N ILE A 291 17.36 -7.44 -17.62
CA ILE A 291 16.63 -6.67 -18.64
C ILE A 291 17.18 -6.86 -20.06
N ALA A 292 18.48 -7.09 -20.23
CA ALA A 292 19.09 -7.29 -21.55
C ALA A 292 18.69 -8.63 -22.19
N SER A 293 18.34 -9.64 -21.38
CA SER A 293 17.78 -10.90 -21.88
C SER A 293 16.29 -10.85 -22.19
N LYS A 294 15.62 -9.78 -21.76
CA LYS A 294 14.19 -9.53 -22.01
C LYS A 294 14.00 -8.57 -23.18
N ALA A 295 14.65 -7.41 -23.13
CA ALA A 295 14.39 -6.28 -23.99
C ALA A 295 15.43 -6.16 -25.12
N SER A 296 15.00 -5.74 -26.30
CA SER A 296 15.91 -5.43 -27.40
C SER A 296 16.79 -4.24 -27.03
N LEU A 297 18.05 -4.26 -27.50
CA LEU A 297 18.99 -3.18 -27.24
C LEU A 297 18.49 -1.84 -27.79
N GLU A 298 17.82 -1.86 -28.93
CA GLU A 298 17.18 -0.70 -29.55
C GLU A 298 16.08 -0.10 -28.66
N TRP A 299 15.28 -0.96 -28.02
CA TRP A 299 14.29 -0.49 -27.06
C TRP A 299 14.93 0.10 -25.81
N ILE A 300 15.96 -0.53 -25.25
CA ILE A 300 16.67 -0.04 -24.05
C ILE A 300 17.23 1.37 -24.30
N TYR A 301 17.93 1.56 -25.42
CA TYR A 301 18.50 2.85 -25.83
C TYR A 301 17.43 3.95 -25.90
N ASN A 302 16.34 3.69 -26.62
CA ASN A 302 15.26 4.66 -26.80
C ASN A 302 14.46 4.90 -25.51
N PHE A 303 14.30 3.88 -24.66
CA PHE A 303 13.60 4.02 -23.38
C PHE A 303 14.40 4.87 -22.39
N LEU A 304 15.73 4.73 -22.33
CA LEU A 304 16.58 5.58 -21.50
C LEU A 304 16.60 7.04 -21.98
N ARG A 305 16.49 7.27 -23.30
CA ARG A 305 16.38 8.61 -23.91
C ARG A 305 15.09 9.32 -23.53
N ASN A 306 13.94 8.65 -23.67
CA ASN A 306 12.63 9.23 -23.35
C ASN A 306 11.64 8.15 -22.89
N PRO A 307 11.63 7.80 -21.60
CA PRO A 307 10.79 6.73 -21.10
C PRO A 307 9.30 7.10 -21.18
N HIS A 308 8.95 8.39 -21.12
CA HIS A 308 7.56 8.85 -21.09
C HIS A 308 6.91 8.82 -22.47
N ALA A 309 7.71 8.91 -23.53
CA ALA A 309 7.28 8.72 -24.91
C ALA A 309 6.91 7.25 -25.16
N LEU A 310 7.74 6.30 -24.72
CA LEU A 310 7.46 4.87 -24.95
C LEU A 310 6.40 4.34 -23.97
N GLN A 311 6.40 4.85 -22.73
CA GLN A 311 5.47 4.43 -21.68
C GLN A 311 4.92 5.64 -20.91
N PRO A 312 3.84 6.28 -21.41
CA PRO A 312 3.18 7.37 -20.69
C PRO A 312 2.78 6.96 -19.27
N GLY A 313 3.07 7.81 -18.29
CA GLY A 313 2.78 7.56 -16.88
C GLY A 313 3.80 6.68 -16.14
N THR A 314 4.87 6.21 -16.80
CA THR A 314 5.93 5.44 -16.12
C THR A 314 6.58 6.24 -14.98
N PRO A 315 6.87 5.63 -13.81
CA PRO A 315 7.57 6.28 -12.71
C PRO A 315 9.06 6.50 -13.00
N MET A 316 9.60 5.94 -14.09
CA MET A 316 10.97 6.18 -14.53
C MET A 316 11.18 7.66 -14.88
N ALA A 317 12.19 8.28 -14.27
CA ALA A 317 12.58 9.65 -14.60
C ALA A 317 13.25 9.71 -15.97
N GLN A 318 13.08 10.83 -16.68
CA GLN A 318 13.80 11.10 -17.92
C GLN A 318 15.13 11.79 -17.61
N TYR A 319 16.20 11.01 -17.54
CA TYR A 319 17.57 11.51 -17.40
C TYR A 319 17.96 12.33 -18.63
N SER A 320 18.75 13.39 -18.44
CA SER A 320 19.18 14.27 -19.53
C SER A 320 20.61 13.97 -19.95
N PHE A 321 20.89 12.68 -20.17
CA PHE A 321 22.18 12.20 -20.67
C PHE A 321 22.52 12.80 -22.04
N SER A 322 23.79 13.09 -22.27
CA SER A 322 24.33 13.28 -23.61
C SER A 322 24.29 11.99 -24.43
N ASP A 323 24.47 12.09 -25.75
CA ASP A 323 24.47 10.92 -26.62
C ASP A 323 25.55 9.90 -26.24
N GLU A 324 26.74 10.35 -25.84
CA GLU A 324 27.85 9.51 -25.38
C GLU A 324 27.50 8.81 -24.07
N GLU A 325 26.97 9.55 -23.09
CA GLU A 325 26.55 8.98 -21.80
C GLU A 325 25.44 7.94 -21.98
N LEU A 326 24.46 8.24 -22.84
CA LEU A 326 23.37 7.33 -23.18
C LEU A 326 23.89 6.04 -23.82
N GLN A 327 24.86 6.14 -24.74
CA GLN A 327 25.50 4.97 -25.35
C GLN A 327 26.24 4.14 -24.29
N SER A 328 27.04 4.77 -23.43
CA SER A 328 27.78 4.09 -22.39
C SER A 328 26.89 3.35 -21.39
N VAL A 329 25.86 4.00 -20.84
CA VAL A 329 24.95 3.33 -19.89
C VAL A 329 24.14 2.21 -20.57
N THR A 330 23.79 2.38 -21.85
CA THR A 330 23.11 1.34 -22.64
C THR A 330 24.01 0.12 -22.84
N ALA A 331 25.29 0.33 -23.18
CA ALA A 331 26.27 -0.75 -23.34
C ALA A 331 26.46 -1.53 -22.03
N TYR A 332 26.65 -0.84 -20.91
CA TYR A 332 26.77 -1.49 -19.60
C TYR A 332 25.53 -2.34 -19.27
N ILE A 333 24.32 -1.81 -19.49
CA ILE A 333 23.07 -2.57 -19.26
C ILE A 333 23.03 -3.81 -20.15
N ALA A 334 23.41 -3.69 -21.42
CA ALA A 334 23.39 -4.78 -22.39
C ALA A 334 24.35 -5.91 -22.02
N MET A 335 25.52 -5.58 -21.46
CA MET A 335 26.57 -6.55 -21.11
C MET A 335 26.37 -7.17 -19.73
N GLU A 336 26.00 -6.37 -18.73
CA GLU A 336 25.95 -6.81 -17.34
C GLU A 336 24.59 -7.40 -16.95
N LEU A 337 23.49 -6.82 -17.43
CA LEU A 337 22.13 -7.15 -16.96
C LEU A 337 21.48 -8.26 -17.80
N VAL A 338 22.23 -9.36 -17.96
CA VAL A 338 21.88 -10.56 -18.73
C VAL A 338 21.49 -11.69 -17.78
N ASP A 339 20.47 -12.46 -18.16
CA ASP A 339 20.11 -13.73 -17.54
C ASP A 339 21.10 -14.84 -17.97
N TRP A 340 22.19 -14.97 -17.22
CA TRP A 340 23.23 -15.98 -17.46
C TRP A 340 22.77 -17.42 -17.18
N ASP A 341 21.67 -17.59 -16.43
CA ASP A 341 21.10 -18.89 -16.10
C ASP A 341 20.01 -19.32 -17.10
N ALA A 342 19.63 -18.44 -18.04
CA ALA A 342 18.67 -18.76 -19.09
C ALA A 342 19.19 -19.89 -19.99
N PRO A 343 18.32 -20.83 -20.43
CA PRO A 343 18.67 -21.80 -21.46
C PRO A 343 19.23 -21.09 -22.69
N GLU A 344 20.31 -21.63 -23.27
CA GLU A 344 20.94 -21.13 -24.51
C GLU A 344 19.88 -20.81 -25.55
N GLN A 345 20.00 -19.62 -26.16
CA GLN A 345 19.14 -19.20 -27.26
C GLN A 345 19.37 -20.15 -28.44
N THR A 346 18.48 -21.13 -28.61
CA THR A 346 18.45 -21.90 -29.85
C THR A 346 17.90 -20.99 -30.93
N ASP A 347 18.73 -20.68 -31.93
CA ASP A 347 18.46 -19.87 -33.14
C ASP A 347 17.39 -20.50 -34.07
N ASP A 348 16.39 -21.18 -33.49
CA ASP A 348 15.43 -22.02 -34.19
C ASP A 348 14.01 -21.59 -33.86
N SER A 349 13.63 -20.38 -34.29
CA SER A 349 12.29 -20.12 -34.81
C SER A 349 12.30 -18.82 -35.59
N THR A 350 11.66 -18.82 -36.75
CA THR A 350 11.28 -17.60 -37.47
C THR A 350 10.56 -16.66 -36.50
N ASP A 351 11.22 -15.58 -36.07
CA ASP A 351 10.72 -14.52 -35.16
C ASP A 351 9.52 -13.72 -35.73
N GLN A 352 8.93 -14.18 -36.83
CA GLN A 352 7.77 -13.56 -37.44
C GLN A 352 6.50 -14.25 -36.95
N PRO A 353 5.57 -13.51 -36.34
CA PRO A 353 4.25 -14.02 -35.97
C PRO A 353 3.57 -14.68 -37.17
N ASP A 354 2.99 -15.86 -37.01
CA ASP A 354 2.16 -16.46 -38.06
C ASP A 354 0.92 -15.56 -38.27
N PRO A 355 0.69 -15.00 -39.47
CA PRO A 355 -0.46 -14.14 -39.74
C PRO A 355 -1.82 -14.81 -39.45
N ASN A 356 -1.89 -16.14 -39.46
CA ASN A 356 -3.10 -16.90 -39.14
C ASN A 356 -3.43 -16.92 -37.64
N TYR A 357 -2.51 -16.47 -36.79
CA TYR A 357 -2.65 -16.57 -35.33
C TYR A 357 -3.33 -15.34 -34.73
N TYR A 358 -3.37 -14.21 -35.43
CA TYR A 358 -3.93 -12.95 -34.91
C TYR A 358 -5.36 -13.11 -34.38
N GLU A 359 -6.27 -13.64 -35.20
CA GLU A 359 -7.69 -13.82 -34.82
C GLU A 359 -7.88 -14.83 -33.67
N LYS A 360 -7.01 -15.84 -33.59
CA LYS A 360 -7.05 -16.83 -32.50
C LYS A 360 -6.50 -16.23 -31.20
N GLY A 361 -5.38 -15.52 -31.26
CA GLY A 361 -4.77 -14.83 -30.13
C GLY A 361 -5.67 -13.73 -29.58
N LEU A 362 -6.36 -12.97 -30.44
CA LEU A 362 -7.35 -11.97 -30.03
C LEU A 362 -8.48 -12.60 -29.20
N LYS A 363 -9.02 -13.74 -29.64
CA LYS A 363 -10.05 -14.46 -28.88
C LYS A 363 -9.54 -14.93 -27.53
N LEU A 364 -8.32 -15.44 -27.45
CA LEU A 364 -7.72 -15.84 -26.17
C LEU A 364 -7.53 -14.63 -25.24
N PHE A 365 -7.01 -13.52 -25.77
CA PHE A 365 -6.81 -12.28 -25.02
C PHE A 365 -8.12 -11.76 -24.40
N GLN A 366 -9.23 -11.90 -25.13
CA GLN A 366 -10.57 -11.55 -24.66
C GLN A 366 -11.13 -12.58 -23.66
N ASN A 367 -11.00 -13.88 -23.94
CA ASN A 367 -11.53 -14.95 -23.10
C ASN A 367 -10.92 -14.96 -21.69
N TYR A 368 -9.60 -14.74 -21.59
CA TYR A 368 -8.89 -14.64 -20.31
C TYR A 368 -8.98 -13.23 -19.70
N ASN A 369 -9.71 -12.31 -20.33
CA ASN A 369 -9.83 -10.91 -19.92
C ASN A 369 -8.47 -10.24 -19.67
N CYS A 370 -7.48 -10.49 -20.53
CA CYS A 370 -6.18 -9.82 -20.45
C CYS A 370 -6.35 -8.29 -20.57
N GLY A 371 -7.35 -7.85 -21.35
CA GLY A 371 -7.80 -6.46 -21.45
C GLY A 371 -8.36 -5.86 -20.15
N GLY A 372 -8.68 -6.72 -19.17
CA GLY A 372 -9.06 -6.41 -17.80
C GLY A 372 -7.93 -5.75 -17.00
N CYS A 373 -6.68 -6.05 -17.32
CA CYS A 373 -5.51 -5.43 -16.68
C CYS A 373 -4.66 -4.64 -17.68
N HIS A 374 -4.45 -5.15 -18.89
CA HIS A 374 -3.59 -4.55 -19.90
C HIS A 374 -4.40 -3.74 -20.92
N SER A 375 -4.00 -2.50 -21.18
CA SER A 375 -4.53 -1.75 -22.32
C SER A 375 -3.72 -2.04 -23.59
N LEU A 376 -4.42 -2.11 -24.73
CA LEU A 376 -3.82 -2.34 -26.05
C LEU A 376 -4.59 -1.54 -27.10
N SER A 377 -3.91 -0.69 -27.86
CA SER A 377 -4.55 0.20 -28.82
C SER A 377 -5.22 -0.58 -29.94
N GLY A 378 -6.40 -0.12 -30.37
CA GLY A 378 -7.19 -0.79 -31.41
C GLY A 378 -7.97 -2.03 -30.94
N ILE A 379 -7.76 -2.50 -29.70
CA ILE A 379 -8.53 -3.60 -29.10
C ILE A 379 -9.45 -3.02 -28.03
N ALA A 380 -10.74 -3.39 -28.09
CA ALA A 380 -11.68 -3.01 -27.05
C ALA A 380 -11.24 -3.56 -25.69
N LEU A 381 -11.32 -2.72 -24.65
CA LEU A 381 -11.12 -3.17 -23.28
C LEU A 381 -12.10 -4.30 -22.99
N GLY A 382 -11.60 -5.39 -22.39
CA GLY A 382 -12.43 -6.50 -21.98
C GLY A 382 -13.54 -6.01 -21.04
N GLU A 383 -14.77 -6.47 -21.28
CA GLU A 383 -15.83 -6.30 -20.29
C GLU A 383 -15.46 -7.08 -19.03
N GLN A 384 -15.93 -6.59 -17.89
CA GLN A 384 -15.66 -7.21 -16.62
C GLN A 384 -16.25 -8.64 -16.58
N THR A 385 -15.38 -9.65 -16.53
CA THR A 385 -15.77 -11.06 -16.65
C THR A 385 -16.05 -11.74 -15.30
N GLY A 386 -15.52 -11.20 -14.20
CA GLY A 386 -15.69 -11.72 -12.86
C GLY A 386 -16.99 -11.26 -12.18
N PRO A 387 -17.55 -12.07 -11.26
CA PRO A 387 -18.74 -11.71 -10.51
C PRO A 387 -18.49 -10.47 -9.63
N SER A 388 -19.55 -9.70 -9.38
CA SER A 388 -19.49 -8.57 -8.46
C SER A 388 -19.12 -9.02 -7.04
N LEU A 389 -18.14 -8.35 -6.46
CA LEU A 389 -17.64 -8.55 -5.09
C LEU A 389 -18.07 -7.40 -4.16
N SER A 390 -18.75 -6.39 -4.70
CA SER A 390 -19.20 -5.19 -3.97
C SER A 390 -20.11 -5.47 -2.77
N ASN A 391 -20.74 -6.65 -2.72
CA ASN A 391 -21.63 -7.04 -1.64
C ASN A 391 -21.25 -8.36 -0.97
N MET A 392 -19.98 -8.77 -1.02
CA MET A 392 -19.55 -10.08 -0.49
C MET A 392 -19.92 -10.30 0.97
N ARG A 393 -19.94 -9.26 1.81
CA ARG A 393 -20.35 -9.38 3.23
C ARG A 393 -21.77 -9.91 3.41
N LYS A 394 -22.70 -9.42 2.59
CA LYS A 394 -24.15 -9.69 2.69
C LYS A 394 -24.66 -10.58 1.56
N LYS A 395 -23.76 -11.15 0.74
CA LYS A 395 -24.13 -12.04 -0.36
C LYS A 395 -24.79 -13.32 0.19
N PRO A 396 -26.00 -13.67 -0.26
CA PRO A 396 -26.66 -14.88 0.21
C PRO A 396 -25.88 -16.14 -0.16
N LEU A 397 -25.88 -17.16 0.71
CA LEU A 397 -25.05 -18.35 0.53
C LEU A 397 -25.43 -19.14 -0.73
N TYR A 398 -26.70 -19.13 -1.12
CA TYR A 398 -27.18 -19.81 -2.33
C TYR A 398 -26.72 -19.14 -3.63
N GLN A 399 -26.19 -17.91 -3.58
CA GLN A 399 -25.58 -17.22 -4.73
C GLN A 399 -24.08 -17.52 -4.84
N LEU A 400 -23.51 -18.30 -3.92
CA LEU A 400 -22.12 -18.72 -3.94
C LEU A 400 -22.04 -20.14 -4.51
N GLU A 401 -21.24 -20.31 -5.56
CA GLU A 401 -21.07 -21.60 -6.21
C GLU A 401 -19.98 -22.42 -5.53
N PHE A 402 -20.35 -23.18 -4.48
CA PHE A 402 -19.41 -24.03 -3.73
C PHE A 402 -18.79 -25.17 -4.56
N GLY A 403 -19.33 -25.47 -5.74
CA GLY A 403 -18.75 -26.40 -6.70
C GLY A 403 -18.55 -27.80 -6.13
N LEU A 404 -17.41 -28.43 -6.44
CA LEU A 404 -17.04 -29.79 -6.02
C LEU A 404 -16.34 -29.86 -4.64
N LYS A 405 -16.23 -28.73 -3.93
CA LYS A 405 -15.44 -28.63 -2.70
C LYS A 405 -16.26 -29.04 -1.46
N ASP A 406 -15.70 -29.94 -0.65
CA ASP A 406 -16.23 -30.27 0.67
C ASP A 406 -15.66 -29.31 1.73
N ILE A 407 -16.27 -28.13 1.85
CA ILE A 407 -15.87 -27.09 2.80
C ILE A 407 -17.07 -26.59 3.62
N PRO A 408 -16.85 -26.00 4.82
CA PRO A 408 -17.92 -25.37 5.57
C PRO A 408 -18.67 -24.33 4.72
N HIS A 409 -19.99 -24.47 4.62
CA HIS A 409 -20.83 -23.62 3.78
C HIS A 409 -21.05 -22.23 4.43
N THR A 410 -19.99 -21.42 4.41
CA THR A 410 -19.95 -20.06 4.95
C THR A 410 -19.24 -19.14 3.96
N ARG A 411 -19.51 -17.84 3.99
CA ARG A 411 -18.86 -16.87 3.09
C ARG A 411 -17.35 -16.81 3.31
N GLU A 412 -16.94 -16.87 4.57
CA GLU A 412 -15.52 -16.88 4.98
C GLU A 412 -14.73 -17.99 4.29
N HIS A 413 -15.19 -19.24 4.44
CA HIS A 413 -14.50 -20.39 3.85
C HIS A 413 -14.61 -20.39 2.32
N TYR A 414 -15.73 -19.91 1.77
CA TYR A 414 -15.90 -19.77 0.33
C TYR A 414 -14.86 -18.81 -0.26
N VAL A 415 -14.73 -17.59 0.28
CA VAL A 415 -13.80 -16.57 -0.21
C VAL A 415 -12.36 -17.02 -0.04
N TYR A 416 -12.01 -17.52 1.15
CA TYR A 416 -10.68 -18.03 1.45
C TYR A 416 -10.23 -19.11 0.46
N GLU A 417 -11.05 -20.13 0.24
CA GLU A 417 -10.72 -21.23 -0.66
C GLU A 417 -10.74 -20.81 -2.13
N LYS A 418 -11.59 -19.84 -2.51
CA LYS A 418 -11.64 -19.32 -3.87
C LYS A 418 -10.38 -18.55 -4.24
N ILE A 419 -9.79 -17.80 -3.31
CA ILE A 419 -8.50 -17.12 -3.49
C ILE A 419 -7.37 -18.15 -3.51
N LYS A 420 -7.38 -19.10 -2.57
CA LYS A 420 -6.33 -20.12 -2.43
C LYS A 420 -6.23 -21.07 -3.63
N ASN A 421 -7.37 -21.50 -4.17
CA ASN A 421 -7.41 -22.42 -5.30
C ASN A 421 -8.65 -22.15 -6.18
N PRO A 422 -8.61 -21.11 -7.03
CA PRO A 422 -9.76 -20.72 -7.83
C PRO A 422 -10.19 -21.79 -8.83
N GLY A 423 -9.23 -22.56 -9.36
CA GLY A 423 -9.45 -23.68 -10.28
C GLY A 423 -10.11 -24.90 -9.65
N GLY A 424 -10.10 -25.03 -8.32
CA GLY A 424 -10.65 -26.19 -7.63
C GLY A 424 -12.18 -26.23 -7.55
N PHE A 425 -12.88 -25.17 -7.99
CA PHE A 425 -14.34 -25.08 -7.90
C PHE A 425 -15.06 -25.53 -9.19
N LEU A 426 -14.45 -25.27 -10.36
CA LEU A 426 -14.98 -25.56 -11.69
C LEU A 426 -13.83 -25.95 -12.62
N ASP A 427 -14.03 -26.95 -13.47
CA ASP A 427 -13.01 -27.44 -14.42
C ASP A 427 -12.57 -26.36 -15.43
N ASN A 428 -13.44 -25.39 -15.72
CA ASN A 428 -13.20 -24.28 -16.66
C ASN A 428 -13.12 -22.92 -15.97
N ALA A 429 -12.68 -22.88 -14.70
CA ALA A 429 -12.53 -21.62 -13.98
C ALA A 429 -11.50 -20.69 -14.66
N LEU A 430 -11.95 -19.50 -15.06
CA LEU A 430 -11.11 -18.47 -15.70
C LEU A 430 -10.30 -17.64 -14.70
N MET A 431 -10.66 -17.67 -13.41
CA MET A 431 -9.91 -16.93 -12.38
C MET A 431 -8.49 -17.52 -12.29
N PRO A 432 -7.45 -16.69 -12.51
CA PRO A 432 -6.07 -17.16 -12.55
C PRO A 432 -5.57 -17.50 -11.14
N THR A 433 -4.46 -18.22 -11.05
CA THR A 433 -3.81 -18.56 -9.78
C THR A 433 -2.83 -17.45 -9.38
N PHE A 434 -2.98 -16.95 -8.16
CA PHE A 434 -2.03 -16.01 -7.56
C PHE A 434 -1.12 -16.75 -6.56
N THR A 435 0.11 -16.28 -6.40
CA THR A 435 1.10 -16.86 -5.49
C THR A 435 1.04 -16.23 -4.10
N PHE A 436 -0.16 -16.20 -3.51
CA PHE A 436 -0.36 -15.64 -2.16
C PHE A 436 0.07 -16.61 -1.06
N ASP A 437 0.63 -16.08 0.02
CA ASP A 437 0.82 -16.81 1.27
C ASP A 437 -0.47 -16.89 2.11
N GLU A 438 -0.44 -17.63 3.22
CA GLU A 438 -1.64 -17.80 4.06
C GLU A 438 -2.11 -16.49 4.70
N GLN A 439 -1.20 -15.57 5.03
CA GLN A 439 -1.55 -14.28 5.62
C GLN A 439 -2.22 -13.37 4.59
N GLU A 440 -1.66 -13.27 3.39
CA GLU A 440 -2.22 -12.49 2.28
C GLU A 440 -3.62 -12.99 1.91
N ILE A 441 -3.83 -14.32 1.86
CA ILE A 441 -5.16 -14.89 1.62
C ILE A 441 -6.15 -14.50 2.74
N MET A 442 -5.72 -14.55 4.00
CA MET A 442 -6.55 -14.11 5.13
C MET A 442 -6.85 -12.60 5.06
N ALA A 443 -5.88 -11.78 4.65
CA ALA A 443 -6.00 -10.33 4.49
C ALA A 443 -7.02 -9.98 3.42
N ILE A 444 -6.84 -10.51 2.19
CA ILE A 444 -7.76 -10.31 1.07
C ILE A 444 -9.17 -10.82 1.44
N THR A 445 -9.27 -11.98 2.10
CA THR A 445 -10.56 -12.50 2.58
C THR A 445 -11.23 -11.54 3.57
N THR A 446 -10.47 -10.99 4.51
CA THR A 446 -10.94 -10.01 5.50
C THR A 446 -11.46 -8.75 4.81
N ALA A 447 -10.71 -8.21 3.85
CA ALA A 447 -11.12 -7.04 3.08
C ALA A 447 -12.36 -7.32 2.23
N LEU A 448 -12.42 -8.45 1.52
CA LEU A 448 -13.60 -8.82 0.73
C LEU A 448 -14.86 -8.98 1.59
N LEU A 449 -14.75 -9.55 2.79
CA LEU A 449 -15.86 -9.67 3.73
C LEU A 449 -16.30 -8.32 4.33
N SER A 450 -15.56 -7.24 4.09
CA SER A 450 -15.95 -5.89 4.51
C SER A 450 -16.87 -5.19 3.50
N PHE A 451 -16.78 -5.53 2.21
CA PHE A 451 -17.55 -4.87 1.15
C PHE A 451 -19.05 -5.19 1.22
N GLN A 452 -19.84 -4.12 1.27
CA GLN A 452 -21.30 -4.16 1.22
C GLN A 452 -21.90 -2.99 0.44
N GLU A 453 -22.97 -3.27 -0.30
CA GLU A 453 -23.66 -2.26 -1.11
C GLU A 453 -24.53 -1.33 -0.26
N LEU A 454 -25.14 -1.85 0.81
CA LEU A 454 -26.05 -1.10 1.68
C LEU A 454 -25.29 -0.01 2.45
N PRO A 455 -25.74 1.26 2.37
CA PRO A 455 -25.03 2.34 3.02
C PRO A 455 -25.22 2.24 4.54
N VAL A 456 -24.11 2.03 5.27
CA VAL A 456 -24.04 2.53 6.64
C VAL A 456 -24.38 4.01 6.60
N HIS A 457 -25.28 4.44 7.50
CA HIS A 457 -25.69 5.83 7.61
C HIS A 457 -24.46 6.75 7.63
N GLU A 458 -24.50 7.84 6.84
CA GLU A 458 -23.35 8.72 6.58
C GLU A 458 -22.64 9.20 7.85
N LYS A 459 -23.38 9.43 8.95
CA LYS A 459 -22.84 9.82 10.25
C LYS A 459 -21.82 8.85 10.88
N PHE A 460 -21.78 7.59 10.44
CA PHE A 460 -20.80 6.60 10.89
C PHE A 460 -19.67 6.39 9.87
N ARG A 461 -19.71 7.06 8.72
CA ARG A 461 -18.63 7.01 7.73
C ARG A 461 -17.57 8.03 8.11
N VAL A 462 -16.33 7.59 8.19
CA VAL A 462 -15.17 8.47 8.35
C VAL A 462 -14.56 8.66 6.97
N LYS A 463 -14.42 9.93 6.55
CA LYS A 463 -13.62 10.35 5.39
C LYS A 463 -12.61 11.36 5.89
N GLU A 464 -11.31 11.08 5.87
CA GLU A 464 -10.31 12.11 6.14
C GLU A 464 -10.35 13.13 4.98
N PRO A 465 -10.57 14.43 5.24
CA PRO A 465 -10.50 15.43 4.20
C PRO A 465 -9.03 15.69 3.85
N ARG A 466 -8.50 15.00 2.83
CA ARG A 466 -7.23 15.42 2.20
C ARG A 466 -7.47 16.71 1.43
N ALA A 467 -6.96 17.83 1.96
CA ALA A 467 -6.88 19.08 1.21
C ALA A 467 -5.91 18.90 0.03
N ARG A 468 -6.44 18.79 -1.19
CA ARG A 468 -5.65 18.75 -2.43
C ARG A 468 -5.54 20.17 -2.99
N LEU A 469 -4.39 20.83 -2.84
CA LEU A 469 -4.04 21.98 -3.69
C LEU A 469 -3.53 21.47 -5.05
N GLY A 470 -3.79 22.24 -6.12
CA GLY A 470 -3.61 21.82 -7.52
C GLY A 470 -2.18 21.44 -7.92
N GLU A 471 -2.05 20.72 -9.02
CA GLU A 471 -0.74 20.27 -9.54
C GLU A 471 0.20 21.45 -9.83
N PRO A 472 1.52 21.31 -9.60
CA PRO A 472 2.47 22.31 -10.05
C PRO A 472 2.29 22.56 -11.56
N GLN A 473 2.14 23.82 -11.95
CA GLN A 473 1.84 24.24 -13.33
C GLN A 473 3.07 24.85 -14.01
N GLY A 474 2.99 25.03 -15.33
CA GLY A 474 4.03 25.68 -16.12
C GLY A 474 5.31 24.84 -16.24
N GLU A 475 6.44 25.51 -16.50
CA GLU A 475 7.74 24.86 -16.72
C GLU A 475 8.20 24.04 -15.52
N PHE A 476 8.03 24.56 -14.30
CA PHE A 476 8.31 23.81 -13.08
C PHE A 476 7.49 22.51 -13.01
N GLY A 477 6.19 22.57 -13.32
CA GLY A 477 5.33 21.38 -13.37
C GLY A 477 5.79 20.35 -14.40
N MET A 478 6.23 20.81 -15.57
CA MET A 478 6.79 19.94 -16.61
C MET A 478 8.06 19.23 -16.14
N LEU A 479 8.99 19.95 -15.49
CA LEU A 479 10.23 19.37 -14.96
C LEU A 479 9.98 18.41 -13.79
N VAL A 480 9.06 18.76 -12.88
CA VAL A 480 8.60 17.87 -11.80
C VAL A 480 8.03 16.57 -12.36
N SER A 481 7.31 16.63 -13.47
CA SER A 481 6.82 15.44 -14.18
C SER A 481 7.95 14.69 -14.89
N LYS A 482 8.83 15.38 -15.62
CA LYS A 482 9.99 14.82 -16.37
C LYS A 482 10.89 13.99 -15.44
N TYR A 483 11.27 14.54 -14.29
CA TYR A 483 12.15 13.88 -13.31
C TYR A 483 11.41 13.11 -12.23
N ARG A 484 10.08 13.05 -12.28
CA ARG A 484 9.24 12.30 -11.34
C ARG A 484 9.52 12.65 -9.87
N CYS A 485 9.69 13.94 -9.57
CA CYS A 485 10.07 14.38 -8.22
C CYS A 485 9.06 13.93 -7.16
N LEU A 486 7.77 13.89 -7.50
CA LEU A 486 6.68 13.47 -6.60
C LEU A 486 6.65 11.97 -6.31
N THR A 487 7.43 11.13 -7.01
CA THR A 487 7.58 9.72 -6.64
C THR A 487 8.29 9.59 -5.29
N CYS A 488 9.27 10.44 -5.03
CA CYS A 488 10.05 10.40 -3.79
C CYS A 488 9.65 11.51 -2.81
N HIS A 489 9.50 12.75 -3.31
CA HIS A 489 9.25 13.93 -2.50
C HIS A 489 7.77 14.23 -2.34
N ARG A 490 7.44 14.84 -1.20
CA ARG A 490 6.13 15.45 -0.97
C ARG A 490 6.19 16.96 -1.20
N ILE A 491 5.18 17.50 -1.89
CA ILE A 491 4.92 18.92 -2.07
C ILE A 491 3.45 19.19 -1.75
N ASN A 492 3.19 20.03 -0.76
CA ASN A 492 1.88 20.45 -0.28
C ASN A 492 0.90 19.28 -0.07
N GLY A 493 1.39 18.20 0.55
CA GLY A 493 0.61 17.00 0.85
C GLY A 493 0.48 15.99 -0.31
N ARG A 494 1.08 16.26 -1.47
CA ARG A 494 1.09 15.34 -2.62
C ARG A 494 2.48 14.76 -2.86
N GLY A 495 2.55 13.48 -3.22
CA GLY A 495 3.77 12.76 -3.57
C GLY A 495 4.15 11.69 -2.55
N GLY A 496 5.34 11.13 -2.69
CA GLY A 496 5.86 10.07 -1.84
C GLY A 496 6.42 10.58 -0.51
N THR A 497 6.66 9.63 0.40
CA THR A 497 7.29 9.87 1.71
C THR A 497 8.70 9.30 1.80
N MET A 498 9.23 8.76 0.70
CA MET A 498 10.58 8.20 0.63
C MET A 498 11.66 9.26 0.85
N ALA A 499 11.46 10.46 0.31
CA ALA A 499 12.37 11.59 0.45
C ALA A 499 11.70 12.72 1.26
N PRO A 500 12.49 13.71 1.74
CA PRO A 500 11.96 14.81 2.54
C PRO A 500 10.84 15.58 1.83
N ASP A 501 9.90 16.09 2.62
CA ASP A 501 8.89 17.03 2.18
C ASP A 501 9.55 18.37 1.83
N ILE A 502 9.45 18.78 0.57
CA ILE A 502 10.08 20.00 0.04
C ILE A 502 9.12 21.18 -0.06
N SER A 503 7.91 21.08 0.51
CA SER A 503 6.88 22.15 0.46
C SER A 503 7.37 23.51 0.95
N ARG A 504 8.42 23.52 1.77
CA ARG A 504 9.01 24.72 2.37
C ARG A 504 10.51 24.85 2.10
N ALA A 505 11.02 24.13 1.10
CA ALA A 505 12.46 24.04 0.83
C ALA A 505 13.11 25.41 0.58
N GLY A 506 12.39 26.38 -0.01
CA GLY A 506 12.87 27.75 -0.22
C GLY A 506 13.05 28.57 1.05
N SER A 507 12.36 28.21 2.14
CA SER A 507 12.61 28.79 3.48
C SER A 507 13.71 28.05 4.24
N GLN A 508 14.06 26.83 3.84
CA GLN A 508 15.06 26.00 4.50
C GLN A 508 16.46 26.17 3.92
N LEU A 509 16.55 26.15 2.60
CA LEU A 509 17.79 26.01 1.84
C LEU A 509 18.19 27.34 1.19
N THR A 510 19.48 27.50 0.93
CA THR A 510 19.95 28.59 0.05
C THR A 510 19.73 28.21 -1.42
N HIS A 511 19.42 29.20 -2.25
CA HIS A 511 19.26 29.00 -3.69
C HIS A 511 20.51 28.39 -4.33
N ALA A 512 21.69 28.94 -4.02
CA ALA A 512 22.97 28.42 -4.49
C ALA A 512 23.25 26.97 -4.06
N TRP A 513 22.78 26.54 -2.89
CA TRP A 513 22.91 25.14 -2.49
C TRP A 513 22.00 24.23 -3.30
N ILE A 514 20.75 24.64 -3.56
CA ILE A 514 19.80 23.87 -4.35
C ILE A 514 20.37 23.60 -5.75
N GLU A 515 20.90 24.63 -6.42
CA GLU A 515 21.52 24.47 -7.74
C GLU A 515 22.69 23.48 -7.72
N ASN A 516 23.64 23.68 -6.80
CA ASN A 516 24.81 22.81 -6.71
C ASN A 516 24.44 21.37 -6.34
N TYR A 517 23.39 21.18 -5.54
CA TYR A 517 22.89 19.86 -5.18
C TYR A 517 22.23 19.16 -6.37
N PHE A 518 21.52 19.88 -7.25
CA PHE A 518 21.01 19.31 -8.51
C PHE A 518 22.13 18.95 -9.48
N ARG A 519 23.20 19.75 -9.58
CA ARG A 519 24.38 19.46 -10.43
C ARG A 519 25.13 18.21 -9.96
N LEU A 520 25.31 18.04 -8.65
CA LEU A 520 26.01 16.90 -8.08
C LEU A 520 25.45 16.52 -6.69
N PRO A 521 24.44 15.64 -6.64
CA PRO A 521 23.86 15.23 -5.37
C PRO A 521 24.83 14.34 -4.59
N TYR A 522 25.07 14.68 -3.33
CA TYR A 522 25.92 13.94 -2.40
C TYR A 522 25.16 13.48 -1.15
N THR A 523 25.75 12.56 -0.38
CA THR A 523 25.14 12.06 0.85
C THR A 523 25.25 13.09 1.97
N LEU A 524 24.10 13.51 2.51
CA LEU A 524 24.04 14.36 3.71
C LEU A 524 23.99 13.54 5.01
N ARG A 525 23.65 12.25 4.93
CA ARG A 525 23.52 11.36 6.09
C ARG A 525 24.15 10.03 5.74
N PRO A 526 25.35 9.72 6.25
CA PRO A 526 26.04 8.47 5.93
C PRO A 526 25.22 7.20 6.22
N ILE A 527 24.31 7.26 7.20
CA ILE A 527 23.44 6.15 7.59
C ILE A 527 22.27 5.90 6.61
N MET A 528 21.92 6.86 5.75
CA MET A 528 20.82 6.68 4.80
C MET A 528 21.26 5.91 3.55
N THR A 529 20.47 4.89 3.22
CA THR A 529 20.59 4.06 2.02
C THR A 529 19.99 4.74 0.80
N GLU A 530 18.89 5.48 0.98
CA GLU A 530 18.17 6.21 -0.05
C GLU A 530 18.87 7.55 -0.32
N ARG A 531 19.15 7.84 -1.59
CA ARG A 531 19.89 9.03 -2.01
C ARG A 531 19.26 9.64 -3.24
N MET A 532 19.39 10.95 -3.37
CA MET A 532 18.92 11.65 -4.56
C MET A 532 19.75 11.22 -5.79
N PRO A 533 19.09 10.78 -6.88
CA PRO A 533 19.76 10.48 -8.15
C PRO A 533 20.38 11.71 -8.80
N ASN A 534 21.50 11.53 -9.52
CA ASN A 534 21.93 12.54 -10.48
C ASN A 534 21.13 12.36 -11.78
N PHE A 535 20.26 13.31 -12.10
CA PHE A 535 19.42 13.28 -13.29
C PHE A 535 20.09 13.87 -14.54
N TYR A 536 21.32 14.38 -14.41
CA TYR A 536 22.09 15.01 -15.50
C TYR A 536 21.35 16.19 -16.12
N MET A 537 20.58 16.94 -15.31
CA MET A 537 19.74 18.04 -15.77
C MET A 537 20.54 19.11 -16.50
N HIS A 538 19.94 19.75 -17.51
CA HIS A 538 20.54 20.91 -18.15
C HIS A 538 20.51 22.12 -17.21
N GLU A 539 21.47 23.04 -17.40
CA GLU A 539 21.63 24.21 -16.53
C GLU A 539 20.37 25.07 -16.44
N GLU A 540 19.66 25.26 -17.56
CA GLU A 540 18.38 25.99 -17.61
C GLU A 540 17.29 25.30 -16.77
N GLU A 541 17.26 23.96 -16.72
CA GLU A 541 16.29 23.20 -15.93
C GLU A 541 16.57 23.30 -14.43
N ILE A 542 17.85 23.30 -14.07
CA ILE A 542 18.31 23.51 -12.69
C ILE A 542 17.92 24.91 -12.22
N GLU A 543 18.12 25.94 -13.04
CA GLU A 543 17.73 27.33 -12.73
C GLU A 543 16.22 27.43 -12.48
N ILE A 544 15.39 26.92 -13.39
CA ILE A 544 13.91 26.92 -13.24
C ILE A 544 13.46 26.23 -11.96
N LEU A 545 14.00 25.03 -11.67
CA LEU A 545 13.66 24.28 -10.46
C LEU A 545 14.10 25.03 -9.20
N SER A 546 15.32 25.57 -9.19
CA SER A 546 15.91 26.24 -8.04
C SER A 546 15.21 27.56 -7.73
N ASP A 547 14.86 28.33 -8.77
CA ASP A 547 14.10 29.58 -8.66
C ASP A 547 12.70 29.32 -8.10
N TYR A 548 11.98 28.36 -8.67
CA TYR A 548 10.63 28.06 -8.19
C TYR A 548 10.64 27.56 -6.75
N ILE A 549 11.54 26.63 -6.40
CA ILE A 549 11.68 26.14 -5.03
C ILE A 549 11.97 27.30 -4.08
N SER A 550 12.89 28.19 -4.46
CA SER A 550 13.31 29.32 -3.62
C SER A 550 12.23 30.38 -3.47
N MET A 551 11.44 30.65 -4.51
CA MET A 551 10.43 31.72 -4.52
C MET A 551 9.05 31.27 -4.06
N VAL A 552 8.64 30.03 -4.36
CA VAL A 552 7.26 29.56 -4.17
C VAL A 552 7.12 28.57 -3.03
N LEU A 553 8.08 27.65 -2.86
CA LEU A 553 8.03 26.64 -1.79
C LEU A 553 8.55 27.21 -0.47
N ARG A 554 7.83 28.21 0.03
CA ARG A 554 8.18 29.01 1.21
C ARG A 554 7.10 28.88 2.29
N ASP A 555 7.52 29.09 3.52
CA ASP A 555 6.67 29.16 4.71
C ASP A 555 6.91 30.52 5.36
N ASP A 556 5.97 31.45 5.20
CA ASP A 556 6.05 32.82 5.71
C ASP A 556 6.33 32.86 7.22
N ALA A 557 5.91 31.83 7.96
CA ALA A 557 6.16 31.74 9.40
C ALA A 557 7.63 31.42 9.74
N LEU A 558 8.46 31.05 8.76
CA LEU A 558 9.88 30.74 8.87
C LEU A 558 10.80 31.83 8.32
N GLU A 559 10.23 32.86 7.67
CA GLU A 559 10.97 34.03 7.20
C GLU A 559 11.37 34.94 8.36
N VAL A 560 12.23 34.45 9.25
CA VAL A 560 12.86 35.26 10.29
C VAL A 560 14.12 35.90 9.70
N ASN A 561 14.11 37.24 9.64
CA ASN A 561 15.23 38.16 9.40
C ASN A 561 16.49 37.51 8.80
N SER A 562 16.59 37.55 7.47
CA SER A 562 17.82 37.26 6.72
C SER A 562 19.00 38.19 7.06
N GLU A 563 18.79 39.18 7.95
CA GLU A 563 19.79 40.14 8.45
C GLU A 563 20.09 39.96 9.94
N LEU A 564 20.21 38.72 10.42
CA LEU A 564 20.75 38.48 11.76
C LEU A 564 22.26 38.73 11.75
N GLU A 565 22.69 39.95 12.10
CA GLU A 565 24.07 40.18 12.50
C GLU A 565 24.34 39.49 13.84
N PHE A 566 25.34 38.61 13.87
CA PHE A 566 25.76 37.89 15.07
C PHE A 566 27.01 38.53 15.66
N SER A 567 26.96 38.84 16.95
CA SER A 567 28.13 39.28 17.69
C SER A 567 29.09 38.13 17.98
N VAL A 568 30.38 38.44 18.15
CA VAL A 568 31.39 37.45 18.57
C VAL A 568 30.98 36.76 19.89
N ALA A 569 30.34 37.51 20.80
CA ALA A 569 29.85 36.98 22.07
C ALA A 569 28.75 35.91 21.89
N GLU A 570 27.85 36.09 20.92
CA GLU A 570 26.81 35.10 20.61
C GLU A 570 27.40 33.82 20.02
N ILE A 571 28.41 33.93 19.15
CA ILE A 571 29.11 32.78 18.57
C ILE A 571 29.83 31.98 19.67
N GLU A 572 30.53 32.65 20.58
CA GLU A 572 31.21 32.00 21.71
C GLU A 572 30.21 31.34 22.66
N SER A 573 29.07 32.00 22.94
CA SER A 573 27.98 31.44 23.73
C SER A 573 27.39 30.19 23.07
N GLY A 574 27.08 30.26 21.78
CA GLY A 574 26.57 29.13 21.00
C GLY A 574 27.52 27.94 20.97
N ARG A 575 28.83 28.20 20.84
CA ARG A 575 29.85 27.15 20.93
C ARG A 575 29.82 26.43 22.27
N LYS A 576 29.69 27.18 23.37
CA LYS A 576 29.57 26.60 24.72
C LYS A 576 28.29 25.78 24.87
N LEU A 577 27.16 26.28 24.35
CA LEU A 577 25.90 25.56 24.38
C LEU A 577 25.99 24.24 23.61
N TYR A 578 26.61 24.25 22.43
CA TYR A 578 26.80 23.07 21.58
C TYR A 578 27.63 21.99 22.29
N PHE A 579 28.86 22.33 22.72
CA PHE A 579 29.81 21.34 23.25
C PHE A 579 29.57 20.96 24.72
N ASN A 580 29.16 21.92 25.56
CA ASN A 580 29.24 21.78 27.02
C ASN A 580 27.88 21.67 27.69
N THR A 581 26.81 22.22 27.10
CA THR A 581 25.48 22.26 27.72
C THR A 581 24.56 21.19 27.17
N TYR A 582 24.33 21.18 25.85
CA TYR A 582 23.37 20.26 25.22
C TYR A 582 24.03 19.02 24.61
N GLY A 583 25.36 19.03 24.45
CA GLY A 583 26.10 17.85 23.99
C GLY A 583 25.78 17.46 22.54
N CYS A 584 25.51 18.44 21.67
CA CYS A 584 25.09 18.23 20.29
C CYS A 584 26.08 17.38 19.47
N GLN A 585 27.38 17.45 19.82
CA GLN A 585 28.45 16.64 19.23
C GLN A 585 28.30 15.14 19.44
N ALA A 586 27.48 14.70 20.40
CA ALA A 586 27.19 13.27 20.58
C ALA A 586 26.47 12.67 19.36
N CYS A 587 25.77 13.51 18.60
CA CYS A 587 25.02 13.09 17.41
C CYS A 587 25.52 13.73 16.12
N HIS A 588 26.10 14.93 16.16
CA HIS A 588 26.51 15.69 14.97
C HIS A 588 28.03 15.83 14.84
N GLN A 589 28.51 15.88 13.59
CA GLN A 589 29.92 16.10 13.27
C GLN A 589 30.20 17.56 12.89
N ILE A 590 31.36 18.06 13.31
CA ILE A 590 31.99 19.30 12.81
C ILE A 590 33.48 18.98 12.63
N GLY A 591 34.05 19.26 11.45
CA GLY A 591 35.45 18.97 11.15
C GLY A 591 35.82 17.49 11.27
N GLY A 592 34.87 16.59 10.98
CA GLY A 592 35.05 15.14 11.12
C GLY A 592 35.00 14.60 12.56
N GLU A 593 34.83 15.44 13.58
CA GLU A 593 34.71 15.03 14.97
C GLU A 593 33.26 15.02 15.45
N GLY A 594 32.85 13.98 16.18
CA GLY A 594 31.50 13.83 16.76
C GLY A 594 30.77 12.57 16.32
N GLY A 595 29.48 12.49 16.65
CA GLY A 595 28.60 11.37 16.28
C GLY A 595 28.07 11.47 14.84
N TYR A 596 27.67 10.34 14.26
CA TYR A 596 27.22 10.22 12.86
C TYR A 596 25.70 10.00 12.70
N VAL A 597 24.93 10.15 13.79
CA VAL A 597 23.48 9.96 13.80
C VAL A 597 22.77 11.13 13.12
N GLY A 598 23.20 12.35 13.44
CA GLY A 598 22.77 13.58 12.78
C GLY A 598 23.61 13.88 11.54
N PRO A 599 23.11 14.72 10.62
CA PRO A 599 23.91 15.21 9.50
C PRO A 599 25.12 16.03 9.99
N PRO A 600 26.21 16.07 9.22
CA PRO A 600 27.32 16.97 9.49
C PRO A 600 26.84 18.42 9.46
N LEU A 601 27.40 19.22 10.36
CA LEU A 601 27.05 20.63 10.57
C LEU A 601 28.13 21.57 10.02
N ASP A 602 28.99 21.06 9.14
CA ASP A 602 29.99 21.82 8.41
C ASP A 602 29.35 22.73 7.35
N ASN A 603 29.89 23.94 7.19
CA ASN A 603 29.50 24.89 6.15
C ASN A 603 27.99 25.18 6.10
N LEU A 604 27.30 25.17 7.25
CA LEU A 604 25.84 25.29 7.30
C LEU A 604 25.31 26.55 6.63
N ALA A 605 26.02 27.69 6.73
CA ALA A 605 25.60 28.94 6.08
C ALA A 605 25.57 28.86 4.55
N GLN A 606 26.30 27.93 3.94
CA GLN A 606 26.22 27.69 2.51
C GLN A 606 24.93 26.94 2.15
N ARG A 607 24.37 26.15 3.08
CA ARG A 607 23.25 25.24 2.84
C ARG A 607 21.90 25.71 3.39
N LEU A 608 21.88 26.20 4.63
CA LEU A 608 20.65 26.50 5.36
C LEU A 608 20.46 28.00 5.59
N GLN A 609 19.21 28.44 5.54
CA GLN A 609 18.82 29.79 5.92
C GLN A 609 18.89 29.98 7.45
N PRO A 610 19.32 31.15 7.95
CA PRO A 610 19.43 31.40 9.40
C PRO A 610 18.10 31.20 10.15
N GLY A 611 17.00 31.72 9.60
CA GLY A 611 15.67 31.59 10.20
C GLY A 611 15.22 30.14 10.34
N TRP A 612 15.58 29.27 9.39
CA TRP A 612 15.32 27.84 9.47
C TRP A 612 16.09 27.19 10.61
N VAL A 613 17.39 27.45 10.73
CA VAL A 613 18.22 26.89 11.82
C VAL A 613 17.65 27.27 13.18
N TYR A 614 17.28 28.54 13.36
CA TYR A 614 16.66 29.04 14.58
C TYR A 614 15.35 28.31 14.92
N GLN A 615 14.40 28.27 13.98
CA GLN A 615 13.09 27.66 14.20
C GLN A 615 13.19 26.14 14.41
N ARG A 616 14.12 25.49 13.70
CA ARG A 616 14.41 24.08 13.86
C ARG A 616 14.88 23.75 15.27
N LEU A 617 15.82 24.53 15.81
CA LEU A 617 16.33 24.36 17.18
C LEU A 617 15.25 24.61 18.25
N LYS A 618 14.35 25.57 18.02
CA LYS A 618 13.23 25.87 18.95
C LYS A 618 12.24 24.71 19.08
N ASN A 619 11.91 24.03 17.98
CA ASN A 619 11.03 22.86 18.02
C ASN A 619 11.27 21.94 16.80
N PRO A 620 12.17 20.95 16.93
CA PRO A 620 12.42 19.98 15.86
C PRO A 620 11.16 19.20 15.46
N ARG A 621 10.31 18.84 16.42
CA ARG A 621 9.12 18.00 16.19
C ARG A 621 8.00 18.73 15.46
N ARG A 622 8.03 20.07 15.41
CA ARG A 622 7.08 20.87 14.62
C ARG A 622 7.12 20.54 13.12
N PHE A 623 8.30 20.19 12.60
CA PHE A 623 8.52 19.98 11.17
C PHE A 623 8.53 18.50 10.78
N ASN A 624 8.92 17.63 11.72
CA ASN A 624 8.90 16.19 11.57
C ASN A 624 8.62 15.57 12.95
N PRO A 625 7.40 15.05 13.19
CA PRO A 625 7.01 14.47 14.48
C PRO A 625 7.93 13.33 14.93
N ASP A 626 8.47 12.56 13.99
CA ASP A 626 9.28 11.36 14.22
C ASP A 626 10.79 11.65 14.28
N VAL A 627 11.18 12.93 14.33
CA VAL A 627 12.60 13.26 14.32
C VAL A 627 13.31 12.86 15.61
N LEU A 628 14.49 12.25 15.46
CA LEU A 628 15.33 11.80 16.57
C LEU A 628 15.93 12.95 17.40
N GLU A 629 16.08 14.14 16.80
CA GLU A 629 16.60 15.33 17.46
C GLU A 629 15.69 15.72 18.66
N PRO A 630 16.22 15.73 19.90
CA PRO A 630 15.44 16.09 21.08
C PRO A 630 14.96 17.54 21.02
N ASN A 631 13.80 17.81 21.64
CA ASN A 631 13.41 19.18 21.93
C ASN A 631 14.04 19.59 23.28
N PHE A 632 14.98 20.53 23.25
CA PHE A 632 15.72 21.01 24.42
C PHE A 632 15.02 22.17 25.16
N ASP A 633 13.86 22.63 24.68
CA ASP A 633 13.11 23.76 25.24
C ASP A 633 13.98 25.04 25.37
N LEU A 634 14.73 25.33 24.30
CA LEU A 634 15.68 26.46 24.26
C LEU A 634 14.98 27.81 24.41
N SER A 635 15.57 28.71 25.20
CA SER A 635 15.19 30.13 25.17
C SER A 635 15.54 30.78 23.83
N ASP A 636 14.95 31.93 23.52
CA ASP A 636 15.21 32.64 22.27
C ASP A 636 16.69 33.08 22.14
N ASP A 637 17.30 33.49 23.25
CA ASP A 637 18.72 33.85 23.29
C ASP A 637 19.64 32.64 23.06
N GLU A 638 19.31 31.48 23.65
CA GLU A 638 20.07 30.23 23.45
C GLU A 638 19.95 29.73 22.01
N ALA A 639 18.73 29.73 21.45
CA ALA A 639 18.49 29.34 20.07
C ALA A 639 19.25 30.27 19.10
N ARG A 640 19.21 31.60 19.34
CA ARG A 640 19.94 32.58 18.53
C ARG A 640 21.45 32.39 18.62
N ALA A 641 22.00 32.17 19.82
CA ALA A 641 23.43 31.93 20.02
C ALA A 641 23.89 30.63 19.34
N LEU A 642 23.12 29.54 19.45
CA LEU A 642 23.39 28.29 18.74
C LEU A 642 23.35 28.48 17.23
N THR A 643 22.34 29.18 16.70
CA THR A 643 22.26 29.53 15.27
C THR A 643 23.51 30.32 14.82
N ALA A 644 23.93 31.32 15.60
CA ALA A 644 25.12 32.11 15.31
C ALA A 644 26.37 31.24 15.18
N PHE A 645 26.61 30.35 16.15
CA PHE A 645 27.74 29.43 16.12
C PHE A 645 27.66 28.48 14.92
N LEU A 646 26.53 27.83 14.72
CA LEU A 646 26.33 26.84 13.66
C LEU A 646 26.51 27.42 12.25
N LEU A 647 26.14 28.68 12.01
CA LEU A 647 26.35 29.31 10.71
C LEU A 647 27.81 29.71 10.45
N THR A 648 28.67 29.69 11.47
CA THR A 648 30.10 30.02 11.35
C THR A 648 31.00 28.79 11.25
N THR A 649 30.43 27.59 11.36
CA THR A 649 31.18 26.34 11.23
C THR A 649 31.73 26.20 9.81
N LYS A 650 32.98 25.77 9.70
CA LYS A 650 33.63 25.48 8.42
C LYS A 650 33.96 23.99 8.38
N GLY A 651 33.70 23.38 7.23
CA GLY A 651 34.28 22.08 6.91
C GLY A 651 35.72 22.24 6.45
N ASP A 652 36.51 21.20 6.62
CA ASP A 652 37.87 21.09 6.07
C ASP A 652 37.86 20.94 4.53
#